data_AF-A0A6A5UDJ5-F1
#
_entry.id   AF-A0A6A5UDJ5-F1
#
_cell.length_a   1.000
_cell.length_b   1.000
_cell.length_c   1.000
_cell.angle_alpha   90.00
_cell.angle_beta   90.00
_cell.angle_gamma   90.00
#
_symmetry.space_group_name_H-M   'P 1'
#
loop_
_entity.id
_entity.type
_entity.pdbx_description
1 polymer ?
#
loop_
_entity_poly.entity_id
_entity_poly.type
_entity_poly.pdbx_seq_one_letter_code
_entity_poly.pdbx_strand_id
1 'polypeptide(L)'
;MFLPSIFASLVSVAALTRFVAADLRISADNFSFGGVNFPQLQFLEPNYRDEIITKVVKSNARVIRLFIRGDKDHGDPEPTLGEFDKSMLDQIDDTMASIHRISRGQVKVIIAPHDAHALRGSNDVPCDAYCEKLKPAFLDFYSVDEYRELYKTRLEVFFNHYPSKNFKGRPWSELSEVILGVDLQNEPWAGIHPIVAGEAWLCIMATHLKEKIGLGKSGIAVITGGISGSQSATGTQNFPDSAFDCPAVDVIGIHGYFAQGQDGSATAATPWANMFLPGNTLTARALGKKLLLVEEWSFKKTDLGLMYKKQAIFDQGNALNRRGIPWLYSYLTIHDEGTTAKVSLTREDNFAIGALKNILSRAYNTRSNFNWAKYLSAPKRSLTNLTHVAMNPYIPEHSDCTFGCEGFLCDAPDGCSPDLICKNSICQKPSESQPGKIDDSCNSKKPCLSHLTCEDGLCQRCTARLSIEPADTRKSTLYNNPSSLIGSCALDSSDPFRMRPICRLPSSSPSSPSHRTNPCTNASHCSADEFCSWGLCTACGSDDACLGAKCKSNNTCKTGFCNRHGRCDYPAKRKVAAKSGRDTWGSRKGAGWNAGPRNMERGPNKVRDEAMRVQIPREEVVATGAAAAAATAPV
;
A
#
# COMPACT_ATOMS: atom_id res chain seq x y z
N MET A 1 1.15 -17.93 56.73
CA MET A 1 0.50 -16.63 56.43
C MET A 1 1.41 -15.83 55.48
N PHE A 2 1.63 -16.26 54.23
CA PHE A 2 2.48 -15.54 53.24
C PHE A 2 2.17 -16.01 51.79
N LEU A 3 0.89 -15.98 51.40
CA LEU A 3 0.44 -16.36 50.05
C LEU A 3 -0.35 -15.28 49.25
N PRO A 4 -0.81 -14.13 49.80
CA PRO A 4 -1.51 -13.15 48.97
C PRO A 4 -0.59 -12.15 48.24
N SER A 5 0.70 -12.02 48.59
CA SER A 5 1.56 -10.96 48.05
C SER A 5 2.16 -11.24 46.66
N ILE A 6 2.21 -12.50 46.22
CA ILE A 6 2.80 -12.86 44.92
C ILE A 6 1.84 -12.58 43.76
N PHE A 7 0.52 -12.72 43.98
CA PHE A 7 -0.48 -12.41 42.95
C PHE A 7 -0.67 -10.90 42.72
N ALA A 8 -0.48 -10.07 43.74
CA ALA A 8 -0.55 -8.61 43.59
C ALA A 8 0.62 -8.06 42.74
N SER A 9 1.82 -8.64 42.86
CA SER A 9 2.98 -8.23 42.05
C SER A 9 2.86 -8.65 40.57
N LEU A 10 2.22 -9.79 40.26
CA LEU A 10 2.01 -10.21 38.86
C LEU A 10 0.94 -9.37 38.13
N VAL A 11 -0.10 -8.93 38.84
CA VAL A 11 -1.13 -8.04 38.28
C VAL A 11 -0.59 -6.61 38.09
N SER A 12 0.33 -6.13 38.94
CA SER A 12 0.98 -4.82 38.77
C SER A 12 1.99 -4.79 37.62
N VAL A 13 2.68 -5.89 37.30
CA VAL A 13 3.62 -5.91 36.17
C VAL A 13 2.88 -5.88 34.81
N ALA A 14 1.71 -6.52 34.71
CA ALA A 14 0.88 -6.43 33.51
C ALA A 14 0.22 -5.06 33.31
N ALA A 15 -0.01 -4.29 34.39
CA ALA A 15 -0.59 -2.95 34.33
C ALA A 15 0.45 -1.82 34.13
N LEU A 16 1.75 -2.11 34.32
CA LEU A 16 2.84 -1.11 34.22
C LEU A 16 3.67 -1.21 32.94
N THR A 17 3.48 -2.21 32.09
CA THR A 17 3.96 -2.17 30.71
C THR A 17 3.06 -1.27 29.88
N ARG A 18 3.13 0.05 30.14
CA ARG A 18 2.65 1.04 29.16
C ARG A 18 3.39 0.75 27.87
N PHE A 19 2.62 0.52 26.82
CA PHE A 19 3.08 0.29 25.45
C PHE A 19 4.26 1.20 25.12
N VAL A 20 5.43 0.59 24.89
CA VAL A 20 6.53 1.28 24.21
C VAL A 20 6.03 1.47 22.78
N ALA A 21 5.51 2.66 22.50
CA ALA A 21 5.08 3.04 21.17
C ALA A 21 6.33 3.32 20.33
N ALA A 22 6.64 2.47 19.35
CA ALA A 22 7.21 3.06 18.14
C ALA A 22 6.08 3.71 17.38
N ASP A 23 6.07 5.03 17.49
CA ASP A 23 6.28 5.94 16.37
C ASP A 23 5.94 5.36 14.96
N LEU A 24 4.94 6.03 14.37
CA LEU A 24 4.16 5.70 13.18
C LEU A 24 3.16 4.53 13.25
N ARG A 25 2.35 4.56 14.33
CA ARG A 25 0.89 4.76 14.22
C ARG A 25 0.00 3.58 13.81
N ILE A 26 0.22 2.39 14.37
CA ILE A 26 -0.84 1.37 14.49
C ILE A 26 -1.21 1.25 15.96
N SER A 27 -2.34 1.86 16.36
CA SER A 27 -2.81 1.84 17.76
C SER A 27 -3.83 0.73 18.00
N ALA A 28 -4.42 0.18 16.94
CA ALA A 28 -5.42 -0.87 17.05
C ALA A 28 -4.78 -2.27 17.07
N ASP A 29 -5.47 -3.20 17.72
CA ASP A 29 -5.11 -4.63 17.80
C ASP A 29 -5.82 -5.45 16.72
N ASN A 30 -5.87 -4.93 15.48
CA ASN A 30 -6.33 -5.72 14.34
C ASN A 30 -5.15 -6.33 13.62
N PHE A 31 -5.37 -7.42 12.88
CA PHE A 31 -4.36 -8.04 12.04
C PHE A 31 -4.32 -7.41 10.65
N SER A 32 -3.14 -7.41 10.03
CA SER A 32 -2.94 -7.20 8.59
C SER A 32 -2.66 -8.54 7.90
N PHE A 33 -2.42 -8.52 6.59
CA PHE A 33 -2.08 -9.72 5.84
C PHE A 33 -1.33 -9.42 4.54
N GLY A 34 -0.57 -10.40 4.07
CA GLY A 34 0.01 -10.42 2.73
C GLY A 34 -0.64 -11.49 1.88
N GLY A 35 -0.65 -11.29 0.57
CA GLY A 35 -1.17 -12.22 -0.41
C GLY A 35 -0.51 -12.05 -1.77
N VAL A 36 -1.12 -12.65 -2.78
CA VAL A 36 -0.53 -12.74 -4.13
C VAL A 36 -1.60 -12.70 -5.21
N ASN A 37 -1.25 -12.15 -6.37
CA ASN A 37 -2.03 -12.29 -7.60
C ASN A 37 -1.46 -13.46 -8.41
N PHE A 38 -2.34 -14.33 -8.90
CA PHE A 38 -1.93 -15.48 -9.71
C PHE A 38 -2.94 -15.71 -10.84
N PRO A 39 -2.86 -14.94 -11.95
CA PRO A 39 -3.87 -14.93 -13.01
C PRO A 39 -4.04 -16.26 -13.75
N GLN A 40 -3.07 -17.16 -13.64
CA GLN A 40 -2.99 -18.42 -14.39
C GLN A 40 -3.25 -19.65 -13.52
N LEU A 41 -3.54 -19.47 -12.22
CA LEU A 41 -3.62 -20.57 -11.28
C LEU A 41 -4.72 -21.58 -11.65
N GLN A 42 -5.84 -21.07 -12.16
CA GLN A 42 -7.02 -21.88 -12.50
C GLN A 42 -6.79 -22.80 -13.71
N PHE A 43 -5.90 -22.42 -14.62
CA PHE A 43 -5.59 -23.15 -15.85
C PHE A 43 -4.55 -24.26 -15.66
N LEU A 44 -3.97 -24.38 -14.47
CA LEU A 44 -3.03 -25.46 -14.17
C LEU A 44 -3.76 -26.81 -14.05
N GLU A 45 -3.11 -27.86 -14.52
CA GLU A 45 -3.55 -29.24 -14.33
C GLU A 45 -3.84 -29.54 -12.85
N PRO A 46 -4.93 -30.25 -12.49
CA PRO A 46 -5.42 -30.32 -11.11
C PRO A 46 -4.38 -30.73 -10.06
N ASN A 47 -3.60 -31.78 -10.32
CA ASN A 47 -2.58 -32.26 -9.37
C ASN A 47 -1.45 -31.24 -9.20
N TYR A 48 -1.05 -30.59 -10.29
CA TYR A 48 0.00 -29.59 -10.25
C TYR A 48 -0.50 -28.29 -9.60
N ARG A 49 -1.74 -27.89 -9.88
CA ARG A 49 -2.43 -26.79 -9.22
C ARG A 49 -2.45 -26.97 -7.70
N ASP A 50 -2.75 -28.17 -7.21
CA ASP A 50 -2.71 -28.52 -5.78
C ASP A 50 -1.31 -28.36 -5.17
N GLU A 51 -0.26 -28.81 -5.87
CA GLU A 51 1.12 -28.63 -5.45
C GLU A 51 1.49 -27.14 -5.34
N ILE A 52 1.11 -26.36 -6.35
CA ILE A 52 1.35 -24.93 -6.40
C ILE A 52 0.58 -24.18 -5.30
N ILE A 53 -0.71 -24.50 -5.08
CA ILE A 53 -1.50 -23.96 -3.98
C ILE A 53 -0.84 -24.29 -2.64
N THR A 54 -0.32 -25.52 -2.47
CA THR A 54 0.40 -25.92 -1.26
C THR A 54 1.64 -25.05 -1.04
N LYS A 55 2.39 -24.72 -2.09
CA LYS A 55 3.56 -23.82 -2.02
C LYS A 55 3.14 -22.39 -1.62
N VAL A 56 2.03 -21.88 -2.15
CA VAL A 56 1.48 -20.56 -1.78
C VAL A 56 1.01 -20.55 -0.32
N VAL A 57 0.30 -21.58 0.14
CA VAL A 57 -0.14 -21.65 1.55
C VAL A 57 1.08 -21.71 2.48
N LYS A 58 2.12 -22.47 2.12
CA LYS A 58 3.36 -22.56 2.90
C LYS A 58 4.18 -21.26 2.93
N SER A 59 3.95 -20.32 2.00
CA SER A 59 4.61 -19.00 2.03
C SER A 59 3.97 -18.03 3.04
N ASN A 60 2.90 -18.43 3.73
CA ASN A 60 2.06 -17.60 4.61
C ASN A 60 1.21 -16.55 3.88
N ALA A 61 1.02 -16.66 2.57
CA ALA A 61 -0.01 -15.89 1.87
C ALA A 61 -1.39 -16.19 2.46
N ARG A 62 -2.19 -15.16 2.73
CA ARG A 62 -3.54 -15.26 3.30
C ARG A 62 -4.64 -15.05 2.26
N VAL A 63 -4.30 -14.43 1.14
CA VAL A 63 -5.24 -14.08 0.08
C VAL A 63 -4.60 -14.36 -1.27
N ILE A 64 -5.38 -14.95 -2.18
CA ILE A 64 -5.00 -15.14 -3.59
C ILE A 64 -6.02 -14.40 -4.44
N ARG A 65 -5.56 -13.49 -5.32
CA ARG A 65 -6.45 -12.82 -6.28
C ARG A 65 -6.47 -13.56 -7.62
N LEU A 66 -7.67 -13.93 -8.04
CA LEU A 66 -8.00 -14.68 -9.25
C LEU A 66 -8.73 -13.77 -10.24
N PHE A 67 -8.61 -14.08 -11.52
CA PHE A 67 -9.13 -13.26 -12.61
C PHE A 67 -10.07 -14.09 -13.47
N ILE A 68 -11.23 -13.52 -13.80
CA ILE A 68 -12.16 -14.05 -14.78
C ILE A 68 -11.97 -13.26 -16.07
N ARG A 69 -11.04 -13.72 -16.90
CA ARG A 69 -10.71 -13.15 -18.21
C ARG A 69 -10.07 -14.23 -19.09
N GLY A 70 -10.23 -14.09 -20.40
CA GLY A 70 -9.48 -14.88 -21.37
C GLY A 70 -7.97 -14.59 -21.35
N ASP A 71 -7.20 -15.50 -21.94
CA ASP A 71 -5.80 -15.31 -22.28
C ASP A 71 -5.51 -15.87 -23.69
N LYS A 72 -4.24 -16.04 -24.03
CA LYS A 72 -3.84 -16.53 -25.36
C LYS A 72 -4.42 -17.92 -25.70
N ASP A 73 -4.56 -18.77 -24.70
CA ASP A 73 -4.89 -20.20 -24.86
C ASP A 73 -6.30 -20.54 -24.36
N HIS A 74 -6.96 -19.62 -23.64
CA HIS A 74 -8.28 -19.80 -23.04
C HIS A 74 -9.21 -18.62 -23.38
N GLY A 75 -10.42 -18.91 -23.91
CA GLY A 75 -11.42 -17.88 -24.23
C GLY A 75 -12.06 -17.26 -22.98
N ASP A 76 -12.64 -16.07 -23.12
CA ASP A 76 -13.45 -15.47 -22.05
C ASP A 76 -14.73 -16.31 -21.81
N PRO A 77 -15.23 -16.44 -20.57
CA PRO A 77 -16.47 -17.16 -20.28
C PRO A 77 -17.72 -16.52 -20.88
N GLU A 78 -17.63 -15.33 -21.47
CA GLU A 78 -18.68 -14.72 -22.29
C GLU A 78 -18.17 -14.53 -23.73
N PRO A 79 -18.09 -15.60 -24.54
CA PRO A 79 -17.57 -15.52 -25.91
C PRO A 79 -18.43 -14.64 -26.82
N THR A 80 -19.71 -14.46 -26.48
CA THR A 80 -20.62 -13.51 -27.12
C THR A 80 -21.49 -12.89 -26.04
N LEU A 81 -21.84 -11.60 -26.17
CA LEU A 81 -22.59 -10.88 -25.15
C LEU A 81 -23.90 -11.60 -24.79
N GLY A 82 -24.04 -11.96 -23.51
CA GLY A 82 -25.18 -12.71 -22.99
C GLY A 82 -25.12 -14.24 -23.14
N GLU A 83 -24.11 -14.79 -23.82
CA GLU A 83 -23.87 -16.23 -23.92
C GLU A 83 -22.69 -16.62 -23.02
N PHE A 84 -22.89 -17.59 -22.13
CA PHE A 84 -21.89 -17.92 -21.10
C PHE A 84 -21.40 -19.37 -21.20
N ASP A 85 -20.09 -19.53 -21.36
CA ASP A 85 -19.40 -20.81 -21.21
C ASP A 85 -18.99 -21.02 -19.75
N LYS A 86 -19.43 -22.14 -19.18
CA LYS A 86 -19.16 -22.51 -17.79
C LYS A 86 -17.80 -23.14 -17.59
N SER A 87 -17.08 -23.51 -18.66
CA SER A 87 -15.80 -24.24 -18.56
C SER A 87 -14.77 -23.51 -17.70
N MET A 88 -14.59 -22.19 -17.88
CA MET A 88 -13.69 -21.39 -17.04
C MET A 88 -14.24 -21.26 -15.60
N LEU A 89 -15.55 -21.09 -15.43
CA LEU A 89 -16.15 -21.02 -14.10
C LEU A 89 -15.94 -22.32 -13.32
N ASP A 90 -16.02 -23.47 -13.98
CA ASP A 90 -15.72 -24.78 -13.41
C ASP A 90 -14.25 -24.89 -12.95
N GLN A 91 -13.31 -24.36 -13.73
CA GLN A 91 -11.89 -24.34 -13.36
C GLN A 91 -11.62 -23.42 -12.16
N ILE A 92 -12.28 -22.26 -12.10
CA ILE A 92 -12.20 -21.36 -10.95
C ILE A 92 -12.84 -22.01 -9.72
N ASP A 93 -13.99 -22.68 -9.87
CA ASP A 93 -14.66 -23.40 -8.78
C ASP A 93 -13.75 -24.50 -8.19
N ASP A 94 -13.10 -25.30 -9.04
CA ASP A 94 -12.13 -26.31 -8.60
C ASP A 94 -10.93 -25.68 -7.89
N THR A 95 -10.48 -24.52 -8.38
CA THR A 95 -9.36 -23.78 -7.79
C THR A 95 -9.74 -23.25 -6.40
N MET A 96 -10.93 -22.67 -6.24
CA MET A 96 -11.45 -22.23 -4.95
C MET A 96 -11.58 -23.40 -3.97
N ALA A 97 -12.14 -24.53 -4.41
CA ALA A 97 -12.27 -25.74 -3.60
C ALA A 97 -10.90 -26.26 -3.12
N SER A 98 -9.90 -26.24 -4.02
CA SER A 98 -8.53 -26.65 -3.73
C SER A 98 -7.85 -25.71 -2.74
N ILE A 99 -7.97 -24.39 -2.92
CA ILE A 99 -7.47 -23.38 -1.97
C ILE A 99 -8.11 -23.57 -0.60
N HIS A 100 -9.44 -23.72 -0.54
CA HIS A 100 -10.16 -23.89 0.72
C HIS A 100 -9.73 -25.17 1.45
N ARG A 101 -9.68 -26.31 0.74
CA ARG A 101 -9.27 -27.62 1.30
C ARG A 101 -7.83 -27.62 1.78
N ILE A 102 -6.88 -27.19 0.94
CA ILE A 102 -5.44 -27.24 1.24
C ILE A 102 -5.10 -26.28 2.40
N SER A 103 -5.67 -25.08 2.40
CA SER A 103 -5.43 -24.10 3.47
C SER A 103 -6.26 -24.36 4.73
N ARG A 104 -7.22 -25.28 4.69
CA ARG A 104 -8.24 -25.51 5.74
C ARG A 104 -8.99 -24.22 6.08
N GLY A 105 -9.40 -23.48 5.05
CA GLY A 105 -10.12 -22.20 5.15
C GLY A 105 -9.31 -21.01 5.69
N GLN A 106 -7.98 -21.13 5.78
CA GLN A 106 -7.12 -20.02 6.27
C GLN A 106 -6.74 -19.02 5.17
N VAL A 107 -6.80 -19.47 3.91
CA VAL A 107 -6.58 -18.65 2.73
C VAL A 107 -7.92 -18.44 2.02
N LYS A 108 -8.19 -17.18 1.65
CA LYS A 108 -9.36 -16.79 0.88
C LYS A 108 -8.98 -16.23 -0.48
N VAL A 109 -9.96 -16.05 -1.35
CA VAL A 109 -9.78 -15.49 -2.68
C VAL A 109 -10.40 -14.12 -2.83
N ILE A 110 -9.79 -13.28 -3.67
CA ILE A 110 -10.44 -12.13 -4.29
C ILE A 110 -10.70 -12.50 -5.75
N ILE A 111 -11.88 -12.17 -6.27
CA ILE A 111 -12.24 -12.44 -7.66
C ILE A 111 -12.37 -11.12 -8.41
N ALA A 112 -11.59 -10.95 -9.47
CA ALA A 112 -11.79 -9.90 -10.46
C ALA A 112 -12.67 -10.45 -11.60
N PRO A 113 -13.97 -10.09 -11.68
CA PRO A 113 -14.92 -10.73 -12.60
C PRO A 113 -14.78 -10.27 -14.07
N HIS A 114 -13.93 -9.28 -14.31
CA HIS A 114 -13.64 -8.72 -15.63
C HIS A 114 -12.35 -7.89 -15.55
N ASP A 115 -11.68 -7.70 -16.69
CA ASP A 115 -10.49 -6.86 -16.81
C ASP A 115 -10.70 -5.67 -17.76
N ALA A 116 -10.42 -4.44 -17.34
CA ALA A 116 -10.57 -3.27 -18.20
C ALA A 116 -9.66 -3.29 -19.44
N HIS A 117 -8.55 -4.03 -19.40
CA HIS A 117 -7.69 -4.23 -20.57
C HIS A 117 -8.35 -5.10 -21.65
N ALA A 118 -9.27 -5.99 -21.27
CA ALA A 118 -10.03 -6.82 -22.22
C ALA A 118 -10.94 -5.97 -23.11
N LEU A 119 -11.42 -4.80 -22.63
CA LEU A 119 -12.22 -3.85 -23.40
C LEU A 119 -11.47 -3.25 -24.62
N ARG A 120 -10.16 -3.45 -24.70
CA ARG A 120 -9.29 -2.88 -25.75
C ARG A 120 -8.31 -3.88 -26.35
N GLY A 121 -8.26 -5.11 -25.84
CA GLY A 121 -7.24 -6.08 -26.22
C GLY A 121 -5.81 -5.60 -25.90
N SER A 122 -5.58 -5.01 -24.71
CA SER A 122 -4.26 -4.47 -24.31
C SER A 122 -3.61 -5.22 -23.14
N ASN A 123 -2.36 -4.92 -22.82
CA ASN A 123 -1.62 -5.50 -21.68
C ASN A 123 -1.62 -7.05 -21.65
N ASP A 124 -1.42 -7.66 -22.82
CA ASP A 124 -1.46 -9.13 -23.03
C ASP A 124 -2.81 -9.78 -22.65
N VAL A 125 -3.90 -9.00 -22.61
CA VAL A 125 -5.27 -9.49 -22.42
C VAL A 125 -6.00 -9.42 -23.78
N PRO A 126 -6.59 -10.52 -24.28
CA PRO A 126 -7.35 -10.52 -25.53
C PRO A 126 -8.56 -9.58 -25.50
N CYS A 127 -9.00 -9.13 -26.68
CA CYS A 127 -10.25 -8.40 -26.88
C CYS A 127 -11.43 -9.34 -26.58
N ASP A 128 -12.32 -8.95 -25.67
CA ASP A 128 -13.51 -9.72 -25.31
C ASP A 128 -14.76 -9.31 -26.11
N ALA A 129 -15.90 -9.93 -25.81
CA ALA A 129 -17.16 -9.63 -26.49
C ALA A 129 -17.62 -8.16 -26.34
N TYR A 130 -17.26 -7.49 -25.22
CA TYR A 130 -17.54 -6.06 -25.05
C TYR A 130 -16.65 -5.24 -25.98
N CYS A 131 -15.36 -5.53 -26.01
CA CYS A 131 -14.38 -4.90 -26.90
C CYS A 131 -14.80 -4.98 -28.38
N GLU A 132 -15.20 -6.16 -28.85
CA GLU A 132 -15.66 -6.37 -30.23
C GLU A 132 -16.91 -5.54 -30.58
N LYS A 133 -17.81 -5.38 -29.60
CA LYS A 133 -19.05 -4.60 -29.76
C LYS A 133 -18.82 -3.09 -29.69
N LEU A 134 -18.04 -2.64 -28.71
CA LEU A 134 -17.75 -1.23 -28.44
C LEU A 134 -16.78 -0.63 -29.47
N LYS A 135 -15.89 -1.44 -30.04
CA LYS A 135 -14.84 -1.00 -30.96
C LYS A 135 -14.06 0.19 -30.35
N PRO A 136 -13.70 1.31 -31.02
CA PRO A 136 -12.89 2.32 -30.36
C PRO A 136 -13.63 3.08 -29.24
N ALA A 137 -14.95 2.89 -29.09
CA ALA A 137 -15.79 3.55 -28.10
C ALA A 137 -15.83 2.81 -26.75
N PHE A 138 -14.75 2.16 -26.32
CA PHE A 138 -14.72 1.34 -25.10
C PHE A 138 -15.16 2.07 -23.82
N LEU A 139 -15.06 3.40 -23.77
CA LEU A 139 -15.56 4.20 -22.64
C LEU A 139 -17.08 4.13 -22.46
N ASP A 140 -17.82 3.77 -23.52
CA ASP A 140 -19.26 3.57 -23.47
C ASP A 140 -19.66 2.41 -22.56
N PHE A 141 -18.75 1.46 -22.30
CA PHE A 141 -18.92 0.44 -21.26
C PHE A 141 -19.32 1.03 -19.90
N TYR A 142 -18.77 2.22 -19.57
CA TYR A 142 -18.98 2.85 -18.28
C TYR A 142 -20.15 3.85 -18.26
N SER A 143 -20.52 4.41 -19.42
CA SER A 143 -21.49 5.51 -19.50
C SER A 143 -22.85 5.10 -20.05
N VAL A 144 -22.93 4.08 -20.91
CA VAL A 144 -24.16 3.66 -21.59
C VAL A 144 -24.89 2.57 -20.82
N ASP A 145 -26.20 2.72 -20.67
CA ASP A 145 -27.04 1.81 -19.87
C ASP A 145 -27.08 0.37 -20.43
N GLU A 146 -27.03 0.20 -21.76
CA GLU A 146 -26.99 -1.13 -22.40
C GLU A 146 -25.83 -1.99 -21.85
N TYR A 147 -24.60 -1.49 -21.94
CA TYR A 147 -23.42 -2.24 -21.45
C TYR A 147 -23.43 -2.38 -19.94
N ARG A 148 -24.03 -1.43 -19.23
CA ARG A 148 -24.23 -1.53 -17.78
C ARG A 148 -25.11 -2.72 -17.41
N GLU A 149 -26.23 -2.92 -18.11
CA GLU A 149 -27.14 -4.04 -17.84
C GLU A 149 -26.56 -5.38 -18.33
N LEU A 150 -25.83 -5.39 -19.45
CA LEU A 150 -25.08 -6.57 -19.89
C LEU A 150 -24.04 -6.99 -18.85
N TYR A 151 -23.27 -6.03 -18.32
CA TYR A 151 -22.28 -6.32 -17.30
C TYR A 151 -22.91 -6.82 -15.99
N LYS A 152 -24.04 -6.23 -15.56
CA LYS A 152 -24.82 -6.78 -14.43
C LYS A 152 -25.27 -8.21 -14.68
N THR A 153 -25.73 -8.52 -15.89
CA THR A 153 -26.12 -9.88 -16.28
C THR A 153 -24.95 -10.84 -16.14
N ARG A 154 -23.76 -10.47 -16.63
CA ARG A 154 -22.52 -11.24 -16.43
C ARG A 154 -22.25 -11.52 -14.94
N LEU A 155 -22.35 -10.48 -14.09
CA LEU A 155 -22.14 -10.63 -12.65
C LEU A 155 -23.21 -11.54 -12.00
N GLU A 156 -24.48 -11.42 -12.38
CA GLU A 156 -25.56 -12.30 -11.89
C GLU A 156 -25.33 -13.76 -12.33
N VAL A 157 -24.89 -13.98 -13.56
CA VAL A 157 -24.57 -15.32 -14.05
C VAL A 157 -23.45 -15.94 -13.23
N PHE A 158 -22.35 -15.23 -13.01
CA PHE A 158 -21.20 -15.76 -12.28
C PHE A 158 -21.50 -16.01 -10.80
N PHE A 159 -22.20 -15.07 -10.16
CA PHE A 159 -22.32 -15.10 -8.70
C PHE A 159 -23.62 -15.71 -8.18
N ASN A 160 -24.72 -15.69 -8.95
CA ASN A 160 -26.03 -16.19 -8.51
C ASN A 160 -26.54 -17.39 -9.30
N HIS A 161 -26.28 -17.46 -10.61
CA HIS A 161 -26.85 -18.52 -11.46
C HIS A 161 -25.91 -19.68 -11.75
N TYR A 162 -24.60 -19.47 -11.62
CA TYR A 162 -23.63 -20.57 -11.70
C TYR A 162 -23.77 -21.48 -10.47
N PRO A 163 -24.18 -22.75 -10.65
CA PRO A 163 -24.33 -23.69 -9.54
C PRO A 163 -22.97 -24.32 -9.25
N SER A 164 -22.34 -23.94 -8.14
CA SER A 164 -21.03 -24.46 -7.80
C SER A 164 -21.02 -26.00 -7.69
N LYS A 165 -20.16 -26.65 -8.47
CA LYS A 165 -20.01 -28.11 -8.41
C LYS A 165 -19.31 -28.58 -7.13
N ASN A 166 -18.42 -27.78 -6.55
CA ASN A 166 -17.67 -28.15 -5.34
C ASN A 166 -18.35 -27.68 -4.04
N PHE A 167 -19.33 -26.79 -4.11
CA PHE A 167 -20.03 -26.23 -2.94
C PHE A 167 -21.53 -26.55 -2.92
N LYS A 168 -21.89 -27.77 -3.33
CA LYS A 168 -23.26 -28.33 -3.25
C LYS A 168 -24.31 -27.50 -4.01
N GLY A 169 -23.93 -26.94 -5.16
CA GLY A 169 -24.79 -26.10 -5.99
C GLY A 169 -25.05 -24.71 -5.43
N ARG A 170 -24.43 -24.32 -4.31
CA ARG A 170 -24.59 -22.96 -3.76
C ARG A 170 -24.03 -21.92 -4.73
N PRO A 171 -24.69 -20.75 -4.83
CA PRO A 171 -24.17 -19.65 -5.63
C PRO A 171 -22.88 -19.10 -5.00
N TRP A 172 -21.96 -18.62 -5.83
CA TRP A 172 -20.71 -18.02 -5.34
C TRP A 172 -20.94 -16.81 -4.44
N SER A 173 -22.05 -16.09 -4.61
CA SER A 173 -22.44 -14.98 -3.74
C SER A 173 -22.65 -15.36 -2.27
N GLU A 174 -22.76 -16.66 -1.95
CA GLU A 174 -22.89 -17.18 -0.59
C GLU A 174 -21.59 -17.76 -0.02
N LEU A 175 -20.53 -17.91 -0.81
CA LEU A 175 -19.33 -18.69 -0.44
C LEU A 175 -18.30 -17.88 0.36
N SER A 176 -18.73 -17.22 1.43
CA SER A 176 -17.83 -16.41 2.27
C SER A 176 -16.78 -17.23 3.02
N GLU A 177 -16.92 -18.56 3.10
CA GLU A 177 -15.88 -19.47 3.60
C GLU A 177 -14.60 -19.48 2.75
N VAL A 178 -14.68 -19.10 1.47
CA VAL A 178 -13.54 -19.09 0.54
C VAL A 178 -13.36 -17.75 -0.18
N ILE A 179 -14.44 -16.98 -0.44
CA ILE A 179 -14.35 -15.66 -1.07
C ILE A 179 -14.27 -14.58 -0.01
N LEU A 180 -13.18 -13.80 -0.04
CA LEU A 180 -12.99 -12.61 0.79
C LEU A 180 -13.74 -11.42 0.19
N GLY A 181 -13.62 -11.23 -1.12
CA GLY A 181 -14.21 -10.09 -1.82
C GLY A 181 -14.24 -10.25 -3.33
N VAL A 182 -14.99 -9.36 -3.97
CA VAL A 182 -15.16 -9.28 -5.42
C VAL A 182 -14.82 -7.86 -5.85
N ASP A 183 -13.96 -7.73 -6.85
CA ASP A 183 -13.67 -6.44 -7.47
C ASP A 183 -14.84 -6.00 -8.35
N LEU A 184 -15.03 -4.69 -8.50
CA LEU A 184 -15.94 -4.17 -9.51
C LEU A 184 -15.48 -4.54 -10.92
N GLN A 185 -14.17 -4.49 -11.16
CA GLN A 185 -13.44 -4.83 -12.38
C GLN A 185 -11.95 -4.68 -12.04
N ASN A 186 -11.05 -5.39 -12.71
CA ASN A 186 -9.61 -5.06 -12.64
C ASN A 186 -9.32 -3.75 -13.39
N GLU A 187 -8.71 -2.78 -12.70
CA GLU A 187 -8.31 -1.46 -13.19
C GLU A 187 -9.40 -0.75 -14.03
N PRO A 188 -10.62 -0.48 -13.53
CA PRO A 188 -11.65 0.17 -14.34
C PRO A 188 -11.12 1.51 -14.88
N TRP A 189 -11.32 1.78 -16.17
CA TRP A 189 -10.70 2.90 -16.92
C TRP A 189 -9.18 2.85 -17.12
N ALA A 190 -8.50 1.72 -16.88
CA ALA A 190 -7.05 1.49 -17.01
C ALA A 190 -6.27 2.57 -17.78
N GLY A 191 -5.53 3.41 -17.05
CA GLY A 191 -4.70 4.49 -17.61
C GLY A 191 -5.40 5.84 -17.85
N ILE A 192 -6.73 5.92 -17.71
CA ILE A 192 -7.51 7.15 -17.91
C ILE A 192 -7.83 7.82 -16.58
N HIS A 193 -7.43 9.09 -16.46
CA HIS A 193 -7.80 9.96 -15.37
C HIS A 193 -7.84 11.43 -15.84
N PRO A 194 -8.73 12.29 -15.30
CA PRO A 194 -9.79 11.99 -14.33
C PRO A 194 -11.01 11.28 -14.96
N ILE A 195 -11.74 10.50 -14.16
CA ILE A 195 -12.85 9.63 -14.62
C ILE A 195 -14.25 10.26 -14.50
N VAL A 196 -14.37 11.58 -14.69
CA VAL A 196 -15.58 12.37 -14.36
C VAL A 196 -16.87 11.82 -14.99
N ALA A 197 -16.82 11.33 -16.23
CA ALA A 197 -18.00 10.83 -16.95
C ALA A 197 -18.46 9.43 -16.50
N GLY A 198 -17.60 8.66 -15.81
CA GLY A 198 -17.87 7.29 -15.38
C GLY A 198 -18.04 7.12 -13.87
N GLU A 199 -17.91 8.18 -13.06
CA GLU A 199 -17.89 8.04 -11.59
C GLU A 199 -19.15 7.39 -11.00
N ALA A 200 -20.32 7.57 -11.62
CA ALA A 200 -21.56 6.94 -11.17
C ALA A 200 -21.52 5.41 -11.34
N TRP A 201 -20.81 4.91 -12.35
CA TRP A 201 -20.69 3.48 -12.64
C TRP A 201 -20.13 2.70 -11.44
N LEU A 202 -19.13 3.26 -10.74
CA LEU A 202 -18.52 2.64 -9.54
C LEU A 202 -19.60 2.28 -8.51
N CYS A 203 -20.43 3.26 -8.13
CA CYS A 203 -21.39 3.03 -7.07
C CYS A 203 -22.59 2.21 -7.55
N ILE A 204 -22.98 2.31 -8.82
CA ILE A 204 -24.04 1.47 -9.39
C ILE A 204 -23.62 0.00 -9.36
N MET A 205 -22.40 -0.32 -9.81
CA MET A 205 -21.88 -1.69 -9.77
C MET A 205 -21.66 -2.19 -8.36
N ALA A 206 -21.10 -1.36 -7.48
CA ALA A 206 -20.92 -1.72 -6.08
C ALA A 206 -22.26 -2.03 -5.41
N THR A 207 -23.28 -1.21 -5.64
CA THR A 207 -24.63 -1.40 -5.08
C THR A 207 -25.27 -2.68 -5.63
N HIS A 208 -25.12 -2.94 -6.94
CA HIS A 208 -25.61 -4.17 -7.54
C HIS A 208 -24.95 -5.41 -6.92
N LEU A 209 -23.62 -5.44 -6.82
CA LEU A 209 -22.88 -6.52 -6.15
C LEU A 209 -23.29 -6.69 -4.68
N LYS A 210 -23.37 -5.58 -3.94
CA LYS A 210 -23.63 -5.59 -2.50
C LYS A 210 -25.04 -6.05 -2.17
N GLU A 211 -26.03 -5.51 -2.87
CA GLU A 211 -27.45 -5.61 -2.49
C GLU A 211 -28.23 -6.59 -3.37
N LYS A 212 -28.02 -6.58 -4.69
CA LYS A 212 -28.78 -7.43 -5.63
C LYS A 212 -28.17 -8.81 -5.76
N ILE A 213 -26.86 -8.90 -5.98
CA ILE A 213 -26.14 -10.18 -5.94
C ILE A 213 -26.08 -10.72 -4.51
N GLY A 214 -26.09 -9.84 -3.51
CA GLY A 214 -26.23 -10.24 -2.11
C GLY A 214 -24.93 -10.48 -1.36
N LEU A 215 -23.78 -10.06 -1.92
CA LEU A 215 -22.47 -10.19 -1.27
C LEU A 215 -22.44 -9.58 0.15
N GLY A 216 -23.20 -8.49 0.34
CA GLY A 216 -23.30 -7.82 1.64
C GLY A 216 -23.93 -8.68 2.73
N LYS A 217 -24.92 -9.52 2.39
CA LYS A 217 -25.61 -10.43 3.31
C LYS A 217 -24.72 -11.60 3.70
N SER A 218 -23.91 -12.09 2.76
CA SER A 218 -23.00 -13.23 2.96
C SER A 218 -21.68 -12.85 3.63
N GLY A 219 -21.42 -11.55 3.82
CA GLY A 219 -20.16 -11.08 4.41
C GLY A 219 -18.97 -11.14 3.44
N ILE A 220 -19.23 -10.97 2.14
CA ILE A 220 -18.21 -10.85 1.09
C ILE A 220 -17.97 -9.36 0.79
N ALA A 221 -16.72 -8.94 0.68
CA ALA A 221 -16.36 -7.55 0.45
C ALA A 221 -16.60 -7.12 -1.01
N VAL A 222 -17.01 -5.87 -1.22
CA VAL A 222 -17.00 -5.22 -2.53
C VAL A 222 -15.78 -4.30 -2.61
N ILE A 223 -14.91 -4.54 -3.59
CA ILE A 223 -13.58 -3.93 -3.74
C ILE A 223 -13.53 -3.13 -5.05
N THR A 224 -12.86 -1.98 -5.05
CA THR A 224 -12.84 -1.11 -6.25
C THR A 224 -11.95 -1.58 -7.40
N GLY A 225 -11.02 -2.52 -7.16
CA GLY A 225 -10.14 -3.09 -8.20
C GLY A 225 -9.17 -2.08 -8.82
N GLY A 226 -8.58 -1.18 -8.02
CA GLY A 226 -7.41 -0.43 -8.47
C GLY A 226 -7.67 0.73 -9.42
N ILE A 227 -8.92 1.25 -9.45
CA ILE A 227 -9.45 2.38 -10.23
C ILE A 227 -8.40 3.05 -11.13
N SER A 228 -8.57 3.03 -12.44
CA SER A 228 -7.69 3.68 -13.43
C SER A 228 -6.22 3.23 -13.41
N GLY A 229 -5.88 2.18 -12.65
CA GLY A 229 -4.59 1.51 -12.61
C GLY A 229 -3.59 2.12 -11.64
N SER A 230 -2.30 2.05 -12.01
CA SER A 230 -1.17 2.41 -11.13
C SER A 230 -1.26 3.82 -10.54
N GLN A 231 -1.05 3.91 -9.23
CA GLN A 231 -0.96 5.17 -8.51
C GLN A 231 0.41 5.84 -8.67
N SER A 232 0.41 7.17 -8.60
CA SER A 232 1.61 7.95 -8.32
C SER A 232 1.72 8.26 -6.83
N ALA A 233 2.94 8.42 -6.31
CA ALA A 233 3.18 8.67 -4.89
C ALA A 233 2.53 9.99 -4.38
N THR A 234 2.39 10.97 -5.26
CA THR A 234 2.00 12.35 -4.91
C THR A 234 0.63 12.76 -5.45
N GLY A 235 0.08 12.02 -6.40
CA GLY A 235 -1.14 12.42 -7.04
C GLY A 235 -2.38 11.90 -6.34
N THR A 236 -3.50 12.55 -6.65
CA THR A 236 -4.84 12.15 -6.24
C THR A 236 -5.54 11.41 -7.37
N GLN A 237 -4.79 10.90 -8.34
CA GLN A 237 -5.36 10.08 -9.40
C GLN A 237 -6.15 8.95 -8.72
N ASN A 238 -7.22 8.49 -9.37
CA ASN A 238 -7.80 7.18 -9.09
C ASN A 238 -8.53 7.00 -7.73
N PHE A 239 -8.68 8.04 -6.91
CA PHE A 239 -9.44 7.98 -5.65
C PHE A 239 -10.59 8.99 -5.59
N PRO A 240 -11.58 8.91 -6.51
CA PRO A 240 -12.68 9.86 -6.56
C PRO A 240 -13.49 9.84 -5.26
N ASP A 241 -14.17 10.94 -4.94
CA ASP A 241 -15.05 10.99 -3.76
C ASP A 241 -16.20 9.97 -3.87
N SER A 242 -16.65 9.66 -5.09
CA SER A 242 -17.65 8.62 -5.36
C SER A 242 -17.28 7.25 -4.80
N ALA A 243 -16.01 6.86 -4.81
CA ALA A 243 -15.56 5.59 -4.22
C ALA A 243 -15.64 5.58 -2.69
N PHE A 244 -15.35 6.72 -2.04
CA PHE A 244 -15.38 6.84 -0.58
C PHE A 244 -16.78 7.07 -0.03
N ASP A 245 -17.63 7.77 -0.79
CA ASP A 245 -18.97 8.13 -0.37
C ASP A 245 -19.99 7.04 -0.69
N CYS A 246 -19.70 6.13 -1.64
CA CYS A 246 -20.58 5.02 -1.96
C CYS A 246 -20.70 4.03 -0.79
N PRO A 247 -21.87 3.83 -0.17
CA PRO A 247 -22.02 2.92 0.98
C PRO A 247 -21.74 1.45 0.64
N ALA A 248 -21.95 1.06 -0.62
CA ALA A 248 -21.80 -0.31 -1.08
C ALA A 248 -20.34 -0.78 -1.25
N VAL A 249 -19.38 0.16 -1.39
CA VAL A 249 -17.95 -0.15 -1.45
C VAL A 249 -17.42 -0.41 -0.04
N ASP A 250 -16.78 -1.56 0.20
CA ASP A 250 -16.16 -1.86 1.50
C ASP A 250 -14.66 -1.53 1.51
N VAL A 251 -13.97 -1.81 0.40
CA VAL A 251 -12.52 -1.75 0.28
C VAL A 251 -12.12 -0.87 -0.90
N ILE A 252 -11.16 0.03 -0.67
CA ILE A 252 -10.46 0.74 -1.74
C ILE A 252 -9.24 -0.08 -2.14
N GLY A 253 -9.29 -0.63 -3.34
CA GLY A 253 -8.19 -1.32 -4.00
C GLY A 253 -7.18 -0.32 -4.60
N ILE A 254 -5.89 -0.63 -4.45
CA ILE A 254 -4.77 0.25 -4.79
C ILE A 254 -3.73 -0.53 -5.58
N HIS A 255 -3.37 -0.04 -6.77
CA HIS A 255 -2.31 -0.58 -7.62
C HIS A 255 -1.10 0.36 -7.60
N GLY A 256 0.13 -0.15 -7.49
CA GLY A 256 1.32 0.72 -7.57
C GLY A 256 2.59 -0.02 -7.98
N TYR A 257 3.29 0.54 -8.97
CA TYR A 257 4.49 -0.07 -9.55
C TYR A 257 5.68 0.87 -9.43
N PHE A 258 6.29 0.89 -8.24
CA PHE A 258 7.37 1.82 -7.91
C PHE A 258 8.75 1.22 -8.18
N ALA A 259 9.62 2.03 -8.79
CA ALA A 259 11.03 1.73 -9.00
C ALA A 259 11.88 2.40 -7.92
N GLN A 260 13.06 1.82 -7.69
CA GLN A 260 14.15 2.49 -6.99
C GLN A 260 14.67 3.65 -7.85
N GLY A 261 15.01 4.79 -7.22
CA GLY A 261 15.63 5.92 -7.90
C GLY A 261 17.01 5.54 -8.46
N GLN A 262 17.31 6.00 -9.68
CA GLN A 262 18.60 5.71 -10.35
C GLN A 262 19.80 6.29 -9.59
N ASP A 263 19.60 7.40 -8.88
CA ASP A 263 20.60 8.09 -8.07
C ASP A 263 20.70 7.53 -6.64
N GLY A 264 19.97 6.45 -6.33
CA GLY A 264 19.92 5.87 -4.99
C GLY A 264 19.23 6.76 -3.95
N SER A 265 18.63 7.89 -4.35
CA SER A 265 17.97 8.84 -3.43
C SER A 265 16.67 8.30 -2.82
N ALA A 266 16.10 7.24 -3.41
CA ALA A 266 14.89 6.61 -2.91
C ALA A 266 14.84 5.11 -3.21
N THR A 267 14.49 4.30 -2.21
CA THR A 267 14.11 2.90 -2.43
C THR A 267 12.74 2.82 -3.11
N ALA A 268 12.42 1.66 -3.70
CA ALA A 268 11.08 1.40 -4.25
C ALA A 268 9.97 1.48 -3.19
N ALA A 269 10.31 1.48 -1.89
CA ALA A 269 9.38 1.54 -0.78
C ALA A 269 9.00 2.96 -0.35
N THR A 270 9.84 3.96 -0.65
CA THR A 270 9.61 5.36 -0.28
C THR A 270 8.22 5.86 -0.69
N PRO A 271 7.73 5.60 -1.93
CA PRO A 271 6.37 5.95 -2.32
C PRO A 271 5.27 5.37 -1.42
N TRP A 272 5.35 4.09 -1.06
CA TRP A 272 4.39 3.44 -0.16
C TRP A 272 4.41 4.05 1.23
N ALA A 273 5.62 4.25 1.76
CA ALA A 273 5.81 4.84 3.07
C ALA A 273 5.21 6.26 3.14
N ASN A 274 5.37 7.06 2.08
CA ASN A 274 4.79 8.40 1.98
C ASN A 274 3.26 8.38 1.75
N MET A 275 2.76 7.46 0.93
CA MET A 275 1.34 7.34 0.62
C MET A 275 0.51 7.01 1.87
N PHE A 276 1.03 6.16 2.76
CA PHE A 276 0.30 5.70 3.92
C PHE A 276 0.67 6.39 5.23
N LEU A 277 1.36 7.54 5.18
CA LEU A 277 1.51 8.36 6.38
C LEU A 277 0.13 8.70 6.96
N PRO A 278 -0.11 8.45 8.25
CA PRO A 278 -1.36 8.88 8.88
C PRO A 278 -1.57 10.38 8.70
N GLY A 279 -2.70 10.73 8.10
CA GLY A 279 -3.02 12.10 7.71
C GLY A 279 -2.68 12.50 6.29
N ASN A 280 -1.96 11.67 5.53
CA ASN A 280 -2.11 11.74 4.08
C ASN A 280 -3.58 11.50 3.71
N THR A 281 -4.01 12.12 2.60
CA THR A 281 -5.39 12.17 2.14
C THR A 281 -6.04 10.79 2.09
N LEU A 282 -5.32 9.76 1.65
CA LEU A 282 -5.86 8.41 1.47
C LEU A 282 -6.20 7.72 2.80
N THR A 283 -5.20 7.50 3.67
CA THR A 283 -5.38 6.87 4.98
C THR A 283 -6.40 7.62 5.84
N ALA A 284 -6.38 8.96 5.80
CA ALA A 284 -7.28 9.79 6.59
C ALA A 284 -8.74 9.78 6.08
N ARG A 285 -8.95 9.62 4.77
CA ARG A 285 -10.29 9.45 4.18
C ARG A 285 -10.87 8.07 4.47
N ALA A 286 -10.02 7.04 4.47
CA ALA A 286 -10.46 5.66 4.66
C ALA A 286 -10.75 5.31 6.13
N LEU A 287 -9.94 5.78 7.08
CA LEU A 287 -10.01 5.33 8.47
C LEU A 287 -11.42 5.53 9.08
N GLY A 288 -12.01 4.43 9.54
CA GLY A 288 -13.36 4.39 10.10
C GLY A 288 -14.50 4.45 9.08
N LYS A 289 -14.19 4.46 7.78
CA LYS A 289 -15.18 4.51 6.67
C LYS A 289 -15.02 3.39 5.66
N LYS A 290 -13.78 3.08 5.26
CA LYS A 290 -13.40 2.09 4.24
C LYS A 290 -12.17 1.31 4.70
N LEU A 291 -12.00 0.11 4.15
CA LEU A 291 -10.75 -0.64 4.24
C LEU A 291 -9.82 -0.24 3.09
N LEU A 292 -8.51 -0.42 3.27
CA LEU A 292 -7.49 -0.18 2.24
C LEU A 292 -6.74 -1.49 1.94
N LEU A 293 -6.55 -1.80 0.66
CA LEU A 293 -5.80 -2.96 0.19
C LEU A 293 -4.90 -2.55 -0.97
N VAL A 294 -3.59 -2.77 -0.86
CA VAL A 294 -2.69 -2.70 -2.03
C VAL A 294 -2.81 -4.00 -2.80
N GLU A 295 -3.78 -4.10 -3.69
CA GLU A 295 -4.09 -5.35 -4.38
C GLU A 295 -3.13 -5.68 -5.52
N GLU A 296 -2.32 -4.71 -5.99
CA GLU A 296 -1.23 -5.00 -6.93
C GLU A 296 0.00 -4.12 -6.67
N TRP A 297 1.16 -4.75 -6.52
CA TRP A 297 2.47 -4.12 -6.59
C TRP A 297 3.54 -5.13 -7.02
N SER A 298 4.64 -4.65 -7.60
CA SER A 298 5.69 -5.54 -8.12
C SER A 298 7.08 -4.92 -8.14
N PHE A 299 8.09 -5.74 -8.41
CA PHE A 299 9.42 -5.26 -8.76
C PHE A 299 9.39 -4.56 -10.13
N LYS A 300 9.94 -3.35 -10.19
CA LYS A 300 10.18 -2.64 -11.46
C LYS A 300 11.67 -2.64 -11.77
N LYS A 301 12.05 -3.25 -12.90
CA LYS A 301 13.43 -3.27 -13.38
C LYS A 301 13.91 -1.84 -13.66
N THR A 302 15.12 -1.54 -13.18
CA THR A 302 15.85 -0.31 -13.46
C THR A 302 17.23 -0.65 -14.00
N ASP A 303 18.02 0.37 -14.34
CA ASP A 303 19.41 0.20 -14.81
C ASP A 303 20.35 -0.35 -13.72
N LEU A 304 19.92 -0.34 -12.45
CA LEU A 304 20.63 -1.01 -11.35
C LEU A 304 20.68 -2.54 -11.52
N GLY A 305 19.83 -3.11 -12.38
CA GLY A 305 19.84 -4.52 -12.73
C GLY A 305 19.03 -5.43 -11.80
N LEU A 306 19.01 -6.72 -12.12
CA LEU A 306 18.14 -7.72 -11.47
C LEU A 306 18.61 -8.12 -10.06
N MET A 307 19.88 -7.85 -9.71
CA MET A 307 20.42 -8.13 -8.38
C MET A 307 19.66 -7.39 -7.26
N TYR A 308 19.05 -6.25 -7.57
CA TYR A 308 18.23 -5.46 -6.65
C TYR A 308 16.79 -5.97 -6.49
N LYS A 309 16.36 -7.00 -7.24
CA LYS A 309 14.99 -7.51 -7.18
C LYS A 309 14.57 -7.96 -5.78
N LYS A 310 15.44 -8.71 -5.09
CA LYS A 310 15.17 -9.16 -3.71
C LYS A 310 15.08 -7.98 -2.73
N GLN A 311 16.00 -7.01 -2.85
CA GLN A 311 15.98 -5.79 -2.07
C GLN A 311 14.65 -5.04 -2.26
N ALA A 312 14.26 -4.76 -3.50
CA ALA A 312 13.06 -4.00 -3.82
C ALA A 312 11.77 -4.70 -3.38
N ILE A 313 11.68 -6.04 -3.50
CA ILE A 313 10.57 -6.82 -2.96
C ILE A 313 10.49 -6.66 -1.46
N PHE A 314 11.62 -6.83 -0.76
CA PHE A 314 11.64 -6.71 0.69
C PHE A 314 11.26 -5.31 1.15
N ASP A 315 11.88 -4.26 0.58
CA ASP A 315 11.65 -2.88 1.00
C ASP A 315 10.17 -2.49 0.86
N GLN A 316 9.57 -2.78 -0.30
CA GLN A 316 8.16 -2.42 -0.56
C GLN A 316 7.22 -3.15 0.40
N GLY A 317 7.36 -4.47 0.55
CA GLY A 317 6.54 -5.25 1.48
C GLY A 317 6.74 -4.84 2.94
N ASN A 318 7.97 -4.49 3.33
CA ASN A 318 8.29 -4.04 4.68
C ASN A 318 7.66 -2.65 4.97
N ALA A 319 7.65 -1.73 3.99
CA ALA A 319 6.95 -0.46 4.14
C ALA A 319 5.44 -0.64 4.31
N LEU A 320 4.81 -1.54 3.56
CA LEU A 320 3.38 -1.83 3.69
C LEU A 320 3.06 -2.49 5.04
N ASN A 321 3.86 -3.49 5.44
CA ASN A 321 3.75 -4.14 6.75
C ASN A 321 3.91 -3.14 7.89
N ARG A 322 4.91 -2.25 7.82
CA ARG A 322 5.13 -1.23 8.86
C ARG A 322 3.96 -0.26 9.01
N ARG A 323 3.15 -0.09 7.96
CA ARG A 323 1.98 0.79 7.92
C ARG A 323 0.68 0.03 8.21
N GLY A 324 0.77 -1.29 8.35
CA GLY A 324 -0.38 -2.16 8.61
C GLY A 324 -1.35 -2.24 7.44
N ILE A 325 -0.88 -1.95 6.22
CA ILE A 325 -1.72 -2.00 5.01
C ILE A 325 -1.61 -3.39 4.41
N PRO A 326 -2.71 -4.14 4.29
CA PRO A 326 -2.67 -5.42 3.59
C PRO A 326 -2.31 -5.25 2.12
N TRP A 327 -1.67 -6.26 1.56
CA TRP A 327 -1.12 -6.16 0.20
C TRP A 327 -1.07 -7.49 -0.54
N LEU A 328 -1.08 -7.44 -1.88
CA LEU A 328 -0.89 -8.60 -2.75
C LEU A 328 0.23 -8.33 -3.78
N TYR A 329 1.18 -9.26 -3.90
CA TYR A 329 2.26 -9.16 -4.89
C TYR A 329 1.76 -9.55 -6.30
N SER A 330 2.19 -8.81 -7.32
CA SER A 330 1.79 -8.98 -8.73
C SER A 330 3.01 -9.31 -9.60
N TYR A 331 3.10 -10.44 -10.32
CA TYR A 331 2.31 -11.66 -10.22
C TYR A 331 3.22 -12.84 -9.92
N LEU A 332 2.65 -13.91 -9.36
CA LEU A 332 3.33 -15.20 -9.28
C LEU A 332 3.35 -15.91 -10.63
N THR A 333 4.35 -16.77 -10.81
CA THR A 333 4.48 -17.65 -11.98
C THR A 333 5.04 -19.01 -11.57
N ILE A 334 4.87 -20.00 -12.44
CA ILE A 334 5.57 -21.30 -12.37
C ILE A 334 6.77 -21.36 -13.33
N HIS A 335 6.83 -20.43 -14.28
CA HIS A 335 7.86 -20.36 -15.31
C HIS A 335 9.09 -19.61 -14.79
N ASP A 336 10.12 -19.52 -15.63
CA ASP A 336 11.27 -18.68 -15.33
C ASP A 336 10.89 -17.20 -15.25
N GLU A 337 11.60 -16.47 -14.42
CA GLU A 337 11.32 -15.05 -14.16
C GLU A 337 11.92 -14.14 -15.24
N GLY A 338 13.00 -14.59 -15.91
CA GLY A 338 13.78 -13.77 -16.84
C GLY A 338 14.12 -12.40 -16.25
N THR A 339 13.84 -11.35 -17.01
CA THR A 339 13.99 -9.94 -16.61
C THR A 339 12.72 -9.32 -16.04
N THR A 340 11.66 -10.12 -15.84
CA THR A 340 10.32 -9.64 -15.54
C THR A 340 10.11 -9.38 -14.04
N ALA A 341 9.00 -8.70 -13.72
CA ALA A 341 8.52 -8.48 -12.36
C ALA A 341 8.01 -9.77 -11.68
N LYS A 342 7.77 -10.85 -12.45
CA LYS A 342 7.15 -12.08 -11.94
C LYS A 342 8.03 -12.77 -10.92
N VAL A 343 7.44 -13.41 -9.92
CA VAL A 343 8.16 -14.23 -8.93
C VAL A 343 7.77 -15.68 -9.09
N SER A 344 8.76 -16.55 -9.30
CA SER A 344 8.54 -17.96 -9.56
C SER A 344 8.47 -18.76 -8.26
N LEU A 345 7.37 -19.49 -8.07
CA LEU A 345 7.17 -20.33 -6.88
C LEU A 345 8.01 -21.62 -6.89
N THR A 346 8.53 -22.02 -8.05
CA THR A 346 9.26 -23.28 -8.24
C THR A 346 10.76 -23.13 -7.96
N ARG A 347 11.25 -21.90 -7.77
CA ARG A 347 12.65 -21.62 -7.44
C ARG A 347 12.96 -21.82 -5.97
N GLU A 348 14.24 -21.98 -5.68
CA GLU A 348 14.80 -22.01 -4.32
C GLU A 348 14.73 -20.63 -3.63
N ASP A 349 14.82 -20.65 -2.29
CA ASP A 349 14.67 -19.46 -1.44
C ASP A 349 15.84 -18.44 -1.57
N ASN A 350 16.93 -18.78 -2.25
CA ASN A 350 17.99 -17.83 -2.59
C ASN A 350 17.59 -16.84 -3.71
N PHE A 351 16.49 -17.09 -4.43
CA PHE A 351 15.91 -16.21 -5.47
C PHE A 351 14.85 -15.24 -4.91
N ALA A 352 14.14 -14.53 -5.79
CA ALA A 352 13.13 -13.53 -5.43
C ALA A 352 12.02 -14.07 -4.51
N ILE A 353 11.67 -15.35 -4.65
CA ILE A 353 10.67 -16.00 -3.79
C ILE A 353 11.07 -16.05 -2.32
N GLY A 354 12.37 -16.11 -1.99
CA GLY A 354 12.81 -16.04 -0.60
C GLY A 354 12.52 -14.70 0.05
N ALA A 355 12.76 -13.61 -0.67
CA ALA A 355 12.42 -12.26 -0.21
C ALA A 355 10.90 -12.11 -0.04
N LEU A 356 10.11 -12.60 -1.00
CA LEU A 356 8.65 -12.57 -0.92
C LEU A 356 8.11 -13.42 0.26
N LYS A 357 8.61 -14.65 0.47
CA LYS A 357 8.27 -15.49 1.63
C LYS A 357 8.60 -14.80 2.95
N ASN A 358 9.75 -14.10 3.02
CA ASN A 358 10.16 -13.37 4.21
C ASN A 358 9.13 -12.28 4.57
N ILE A 359 8.75 -11.42 3.62
CA ILE A 359 7.77 -10.36 3.88
C ILE A 359 6.36 -10.88 4.11
N LEU A 360 5.94 -11.99 3.48
CA LEU A 360 4.65 -12.65 3.74
C LEU A 360 4.60 -13.21 5.16
N SER A 361 5.67 -13.86 5.62
CA SER A 361 5.76 -14.37 6.99
C SER A 361 5.69 -13.24 8.02
N ARG A 362 6.24 -12.05 7.71
CA ARG A 362 6.11 -10.87 8.56
C ARG A 362 4.67 -10.35 8.56
N ALA A 363 4.08 -10.20 7.38
CA ALA A 363 2.69 -9.75 7.20
C ALA A 363 1.69 -10.58 8.01
N TYR A 364 1.92 -11.90 8.13
CA TYR A 364 1.05 -12.83 8.87
C TYR A 364 0.82 -12.43 10.35
N ASN A 365 1.79 -11.75 10.99
CA ASN A 365 1.70 -11.30 12.38
C ASN A 365 1.61 -9.78 12.52
N THR A 366 1.54 -9.04 11.42
CA THR A 366 1.53 -7.58 11.41
C THR A 366 0.20 -7.03 11.90
N ARG A 367 0.23 -5.89 12.61
CA ARG A 367 -0.98 -5.19 13.09
C ARG A 367 -1.58 -4.28 12.00
N SER A 368 -2.82 -3.83 12.18
CA SER A 368 -3.47 -2.84 11.30
C SER A 368 -4.43 -1.93 12.07
N ASN A 369 -4.58 -0.69 11.60
CA ASN A 369 -5.69 0.17 12.03
C ASN A 369 -7.01 -0.17 11.35
N PHE A 370 -6.97 -1.00 10.30
CA PHE A 370 -8.15 -1.45 9.56
C PHE A 370 -8.61 -2.81 10.11
N ASN A 371 -9.87 -2.91 10.49
CA ASN A 371 -10.42 -4.15 11.03
C ASN A 371 -10.95 -5.04 9.90
N TRP A 372 -10.20 -6.09 9.58
CA TRP A 372 -10.53 -7.07 8.55
C TRP A 372 -11.29 -8.31 9.06
N ALA A 373 -11.59 -8.38 10.37
CA ALA A 373 -12.17 -9.57 11.01
C ALA A 373 -13.53 -9.99 10.42
N LYS A 374 -14.25 -9.05 9.78
CA LYS A 374 -15.51 -9.33 9.07
C LYS A 374 -15.29 -10.26 7.86
N TYR A 375 -14.17 -10.12 7.15
CA TYR A 375 -13.95 -10.76 5.85
C TYR A 375 -12.89 -11.86 5.90
N LEU A 376 -11.95 -11.78 6.84
CA LEU A 376 -10.86 -12.73 7.00
C LEU A 376 -10.70 -13.09 8.48
N SER A 377 -10.38 -14.34 8.79
CA SER A 377 -10.13 -14.76 10.16
C SER A 377 -8.77 -14.26 10.65
N ALA A 378 -8.65 -14.01 11.96
CA ALA A 378 -7.36 -13.67 12.55
C ALA A 378 -6.32 -14.79 12.29
N PRO A 379 -5.03 -14.45 12.14
CA PRO A 379 -3.97 -15.44 12.10
C PRO A 379 -3.96 -16.30 13.37
N LYS A 380 -3.50 -17.55 13.26
CA LYS A 380 -3.38 -18.44 14.43
C LYS A 380 -2.24 -18.04 15.36
N ARG A 381 -1.27 -17.29 14.85
CA ARG A 381 -0.13 -16.78 15.61
C ARG A 381 -0.48 -15.41 16.19
N SER A 382 0.07 -15.12 17.36
CA SER A 382 -0.10 -13.82 18.01
C SER A 382 0.48 -12.70 17.16
N LEU A 383 -0.22 -11.56 17.15
CA LEU A 383 0.28 -10.36 16.49
C LEU A 383 1.55 -9.88 17.17
N THR A 384 2.48 -9.37 16.36
CA THR A 384 3.76 -8.88 16.86
C THR A 384 3.60 -7.51 17.50
N ASN A 385 4.32 -7.27 18.58
CA ASN A 385 4.52 -5.94 19.16
C ASN A 385 5.83 -5.32 18.66
N LEU A 386 6.45 -5.88 17.63
CA LEU A 386 7.70 -5.36 17.08
C LEU A 386 7.49 -3.94 16.56
N THR A 387 8.13 -3.02 17.28
CA THR A 387 8.19 -1.59 17.04
C THR A 387 9.38 -1.20 16.16
N HIS A 388 10.24 -2.14 15.81
CA HIS A 388 11.48 -1.88 15.09
C HIS A 388 11.36 -2.12 13.59
N VAL A 389 12.08 -1.31 12.80
CA VAL A 389 12.20 -1.53 11.37
C VAL A 389 13.22 -2.64 11.16
N ALA A 390 12.77 -3.75 10.58
CA ALA A 390 13.69 -4.81 10.20
C ALA A 390 14.58 -4.33 9.05
N MET A 391 15.89 -4.45 9.22
CA MET A 391 16.84 -4.19 8.13
C MET A 391 16.61 -5.17 6.98
N ASN A 392 16.93 -4.70 5.79
CA ASN A 392 16.83 -5.50 4.57
C ASN A 392 18.06 -6.42 4.44
N PRO A 393 17.89 -7.75 4.57
CA PRO A 393 19.00 -8.70 4.45
C PRO A 393 19.36 -8.99 2.99
N TYR A 394 18.70 -8.34 2.03
CA TYR A 394 18.86 -8.61 0.59
C TYR A 394 19.53 -7.46 -0.16
N ILE A 395 20.12 -6.50 0.56
CA ILE A 395 20.91 -5.43 -0.06
C ILE A 395 22.16 -6.07 -0.67
N PRO A 396 22.46 -5.86 -1.97
CA PRO A 396 23.67 -6.39 -2.60
C PRO A 396 24.93 -5.89 -1.90
N GLU A 397 25.93 -6.77 -1.75
CA GLU A 397 27.22 -6.43 -1.12
C GLU A 397 27.96 -5.29 -1.85
N HIS A 398 27.78 -5.21 -3.17
CA HIS A 398 28.35 -4.15 -4.01
C HIS A 398 27.46 -2.90 -4.12
N SER A 399 26.43 -2.78 -3.28
CA SER A 399 25.63 -1.57 -3.27
C SER A 399 26.45 -0.41 -2.72
N ASP A 400 26.34 0.77 -3.35
CA ASP A 400 26.95 2.02 -2.87
C ASP A 400 26.49 2.35 -1.44
N CYS A 401 25.36 1.77 -1.02
CA CYS A 401 24.90 1.86 0.34
C CYS A 401 24.23 0.58 0.86
N THR A 402 24.74 0.11 1.99
CA THR A 402 24.25 -1.08 2.68
C THR A 402 23.41 -0.77 3.92
N PHE A 403 23.42 0.47 4.41
CA PHE A 403 22.68 0.87 5.60
C PHE A 403 22.40 2.38 5.66
N GLY A 404 21.19 2.76 6.08
CA GLY A 404 20.85 4.12 6.49
C GLY A 404 20.79 5.18 5.39
N CYS A 405 20.80 4.80 4.11
CA CYS A 405 20.76 5.76 3.01
C CYS A 405 19.41 6.37 2.74
N GLU A 406 19.41 7.40 1.89
CA GLU A 406 18.21 8.12 1.50
C GLU A 406 17.14 7.16 0.95
N GLY A 407 15.91 7.31 1.44
CA GLY A 407 14.78 6.44 1.14
C GLY A 407 14.73 5.11 1.88
N PHE A 408 15.74 4.75 2.67
CA PHE A 408 15.67 3.54 3.50
C PHE A 408 14.68 3.75 4.65
N LEU A 409 14.03 2.68 5.07
CA LEU A 409 13.17 2.72 6.25
C LEU A 409 14.03 2.84 7.51
N CYS A 410 13.57 3.63 8.46
CA CYS A 410 14.24 3.85 9.75
C CYS A 410 13.22 3.90 10.88
N ASP A 411 13.63 3.55 12.10
CA ASP A 411 12.83 3.67 13.32
C ASP A 411 13.48 4.61 14.36
N ALA A 412 14.71 5.05 14.11
CA ALA A 412 15.43 5.99 14.95
C ALA A 412 16.35 6.91 14.11
N PRO A 413 16.66 8.12 14.61
CA PRO A 413 17.61 9.05 14.00
C PRO A 413 18.98 8.45 13.60
N ASP A 414 19.54 7.53 14.37
CA ASP A 414 20.80 6.86 14.07
C ASP A 414 20.67 5.66 13.13
N GLY A 415 19.44 5.32 12.73
CA GLY A 415 19.16 4.39 11.63
C GLY A 415 19.45 4.96 10.24
N CYS A 416 19.89 6.22 10.16
CA CYS A 416 20.22 6.91 8.92
C CYS A 416 21.67 7.43 8.90
N SER A 417 22.21 7.68 7.72
CA SER A 417 23.50 8.35 7.54
C SER A 417 23.51 9.71 8.25
N PRO A 418 24.66 10.19 8.78
CA PRO A 418 24.71 11.41 9.60
C PRO A 418 24.19 12.68 8.92
N ASP A 419 24.22 12.75 7.60
CA ASP A 419 23.69 13.84 6.78
C ASP A 419 22.17 13.76 6.52
N LEU A 420 21.55 12.65 6.91
CA LEU A 420 20.13 12.38 6.75
C LEU A 420 19.41 12.44 8.09
N ILE A 421 18.09 12.61 8.03
CA ILE A 421 17.20 12.51 9.19
C ILE A 421 16.25 11.33 9.02
N CYS A 422 16.04 10.57 10.09
CA CYS A 422 14.91 9.67 10.16
C CYS A 422 13.65 10.49 10.40
N LYS A 423 12.86 10.72 9.36
CA LYS A 423 11.57 11.40 9.50
C LYS A 423 10.51 10.64 8.73
N ASN A 424 9.37 10.46 9.40
CA ASN A 424 8.30 9.63 8.91
C ASN A 424 8.67 8.15 8.67
N SER A 425 9.60 7.61 9.46
CA SER A 425 10.22 6.29 9.27
C SER A 425 10.95 6.10 7.94
N ILE A 426 11.44 7.20 7.34
CA ILE A 426 12.25 7.18 6.12
C ILE A 426 13.48 8.07 6.34
N CYS A 427 14.65 7.58 5.95
CA CYS A 427 15.86 8.40 5.88
C CYS A 427 15.73 9.39 4.73
N GLN A 428 15.80 10.68 5.02
CA GLN A 428 15.69 11.72 4.00
C GLN A 428 16.60 12.90 4.29
N LYS A 429 16.98 13.63 3.24
CA LYS A 429 17.74 14.86 3.41
C LYS A 429 16.92 15.90 4.20
N PRO A 430 17.51 16.55 5.22
CA PRO A 430 16.92 17.74 5.83
C PRO A 430 16.58 18.80 4.78
N SER A 431 15.44 19.49 4.92
CA SER A 431 15.13 20.61 4.03
C SER A 431 16.12 21.75 4.21
N GLU A 432 16.23 22.65 3.22
CA GLU A 432 17.08 23.84 3.35
C GLU A 432 16.73 24.69 4.57
N SER A 433 15.43 24.76 4.90
CA SER A 433 14.90 25.48 6.06
C SER A 433 15.06 24.75 7.40
N GLN A 434 15.39 23.46 7.40
CA GLN A 434 15.50 22.63 8.61
C GLN A 434 16.66 23.14 9.47
N PRO A 435 16.43 23.60 10.72
CA PRO A 435 17.52 24.02 11.61
C PRO A 435 18.30 22.82 12.14
N GLY A 436 19.52 23.09 12.61
CA GLY A 436 20.37 22.16 13.36
C GLY A 436 21.06 21.11 12.50
N LYS A 437 21.18 21.37 11.19
CA LYS A 437 21.89 20.51 10.23
C LYS A 437 23.40 20.58 10.46
N ILE A 438 24.14 19.71 9.77
CA ILE A 438 25.61 19.76 9.77
C ILE A 438 26.07 21.18 9.39
N ASP A 439 27.07 21.67 10.10
CA ASP A 439 27.68 23.00 9.98
C ASP A 439 26.78 24.19 10.41
N ASP A 440 25.55 23.93 10.87
CA ASP A 440 24.74 24.98 11.50
C ASP A 440 25.36 25.39 12.84
N SER A 441 25.31 26.69 13.16
CA SER A 441 25.73 27.17 14.48
C SER A 441 24.79 26.66 15.58
N CYS A 442 25.39 26.09 16.62
CA CYS A 442 24.70 25.45 17.73
C CYS A 442 25.04 26.06 19.09
N ASN A 443 24.05 26.07 19.97
CA ASN A 443 24.18 26.42 21.39
C ASN A 443 22.95 25.92 22.16
N SER A 444 22.82 26.29 23.45
CA SER A 444 21.68 25.89 24.29
C SER A 444 20.30 26.31 23.76
N LYS A 445 20.22 27.31 22.86
CA LYS A 445 18.98 27.80 22.22
C LYS A 445 18.82 27.36 20.77
N LYS A 446 19.91 26.90 20.13
CA LYS A 446 19.94 26.37 18.75
C LYS A 446 20.47 24.94 18.80
N PRO A 447 19.63 23.98 19.24
CA PRO A 447 20.07 22.59 19.30
C PRO A 447 20.27 22.03 17.89
N CYS A 448 21.17 21.06 17.78
CA CYS A 448 21.36 20.29 16.56
C CYS A 448 20.23 19.27 16.36
N LEU A 449 20.14 18.70 15.15
CA LEU A 449 19.35 17.51 14.90
C LEU A 449 19.71 16.41 15.91
N SER A 450 18.71 15.60 16.26
CA SER A 450 18.77 14.67 17.41
C SER A 450 19.93 13.68 17.36
N HIS A 451 20.39 13.29 16.18
CA HIS A 451 21.53 12.40 15.96
C HIS A 451 22.89 13.12 15.90
N LEU A 452 22.91 14.45 15.80
CA LEU A 452 24.13 15.25 15.71
C LEU A 452 24.59 15.76 17.09
N THR A 453 25.84 16.21 17.17
CA THR A 453 26.43 16.78 18.39
C THR A 453 26.87 18.22 18.15
N CYS A 454 26.68 19.07 19.15
CA CYS A 454 27.17 20.45 19.13
C CYS A 454 28.60 20.48 19.65
N GLU A 455 29.56 20.79 18.78
CA GLU A 455 31.00 20.83 19.08
C GLU A 455 31.61 22.07 18.42
N ASP A 456 32.39 22.84 19.19
CA ASP A 456 32.95 24.14 18.79
C ASP A 456 31.90 25.14 18.28
N GLY A 457 30.67 25.08 18.82
CA GLY A 457 29.57 25.95 18.42
C GLY A 457 29.00 25.63 17.03
N LEU A 458 29.35 24.48 16.45
CA LEU A 458 28.80 23.95 15.19
C LEU A 458 28.19 22.56 15.39
N CYS A 459 27.14 22.26 14.62
CA CYS A 459 26.57 20.92 14.56
C CYS A 459 27.48 20.02 13.72
N GLN A 460 28.11 19.04 14.37
CA GLN A 460 29.06 18.14 13.74
C GLN A 460 28.48 16.75 13.53
N ARG A 461 29.03 16.06 12.52
CA ARG A 461 28.71 14.65 12.20
C ARG A 461 29.09 13.76 13.39
N CYS A 462 28.15 12.93 13.82
CA CYS A 462 28.47 11.80 14.68
C CYS A 462 29.20 10.70 13.87
N THR A 463 30.01 9.89 14.54
CA THR A 463 30.58 8.70 13.88
C THR A 463 29.48 7.66 13.75
N ALA A 464 29.14 7.28 12.51
CA ALA A 464 28.17 6.23 12.23
C ALA A 464 28.57 4.93 12.95
N ARG A 465 27.58 4.17 13.43
CA ARG A 465 27.86 2.83 13.97
C ARG A 465 28.38 1.96 12.85
N LEU A 466 29.52 1.32 13.05
CA LEU A 466 30.03 0.32 12.12
C LEU A 466 29.07 -0.87 12.12
N SER A 467 28.65 -1.30 10.93
CA SER A 467 27.92 -2.55 10.78
C SER A 467 28.78 -3.71 11.28
N ILE A 468 28.19 -4.67 11.99
CA ILE A 468 28.90 -5.89 12.37
C ILE A 468 29.09 -6.71 11.09
N GLU A 469 30.33 -6.83 10.63
CA GLU A 469 30.63 -7.75 9.52
C GLU A 469 30.36 -9.19 9.97
N PRO A 470 29.71 -10.03 9.14
CA PRO A 470 29.51 -11.43 9.46
C PRO A 470 30.87 -12.14 9.57
N ALA A 471 31.04 -12.96 10.61
CA ALA A 471 32.28 -13.71 10.85
C ALA A 471 32.63 -14.73 9.74
N ASP A 472 31.71 -15.00 8.82
CA ASP A 472 31.92 -15.88 7.66
C ASP A 472 31.36 -15.22 6.39
N THR A 473 32.26 -14.70 5.55
CA THR A 473 31.93 -14.02 4.28
C THR A 473 31.27 -14.94 3.25
N ARG A 474 31.24 -16.26 3.48
CA ARG A 474 30.56 -17.23 2.59
C ARG A 474 29.12 -17.54 2.98
N LYS A 475 28.66 -17.09 4.15
CA LYS A 475 27.26 -17.22 4.58
C LYS A 475 26.53 -15.92 4.29
N SER A 476 25.99 -15.81 3.06
CA SER A 476 25.24 -14.66 2.53
C SER A 476 23.90 -14.36 3.21
N THR A 477 23.64 -14.97 4.36
CA THR A 477 22.44 -14.72 5.16
C THR A 477 22.88 -14.37 6.58
N LEU A 478 22.84 -13.07 6.89
CA LEU A 478 22.67 -12.62 8.26
C LEU A 478 21.44 -13.35 8.80
N TYR A 479 21.67 -14.34 9.66
CA TYR A 479 20.62 -15.07 10.35
C TYR A 479 19.96 -14.08 11.32
N ASN A 480 19.02 -13.30 10.81
CA ASN A 480 18.14 -12.47 11.60
C ASN A 480 17.25 -13.41 12.38
N ASN A 481 17.74 -13.92 13.51
CA ASN A 481 16.88 -14.48 14.52
C ASN A 481 15.92 -13.34 14.94
N PRO A 482 14.61 -13.42 14.67
CA PRO A 482 13.66 -12.39 15.06
C PRO A 482 13.61 -12.17 16.58
N SER A 483 14.24 -13.05 17.36
CA SER A 483 14.41 -12.96 18.81
C SER A 483 15.69 -12.23 19.26
N SER A 484 16.69 -12.00 18.39
CA SER A 484 17.93 -11.32 18.78
C SER A 484 17.89 -9.85 18.39
N LEU A 485 17.36 -9.03 19.30
CA LEU A 485 17.30 -7.55 19.26
C LEU A 485 18.68 -6.84 19.21
N ILE A 486 19.79 -7.53 18.89
CA ILE A 486 21.15 -7.05 19.17
C ILE A 486 22.07 -6.98 17.92
N GLY A 487 21.75 -7.62 16.80
CA GLY A 487 22.76 -7.89 15.77
C GLY A 487 22.66 -7.08 14.50
N SER A 488 23.27 -5.90 14.42
CA SER A 488 23.70 -5.31 13.13
C SER A 488 24.71 -4.18 13.23
N CYS A 489 24.80 -3.52 14.37
CA CYS A 489 25.72 -2.43 14.61
C CYS A 489 26.60 -2.75 15.82
N ALA A 490 27.87 -2.35 15.78
CA ALA A 490 28.77 -2.47 16.92
C ALA A 490 28.15 -1.81 18.17
N LEU A 491 28.24 -2.48 19.32
CA LEU A 491 27.75 -1.94 20.60
C LEU A 491 28.57 -0.70 21.00
N ASP A 492 27.96 0.24 21.72
CA ASP A 492 28.65 1.44 22.22
C ASP A 492 29.87 1.09 23.11
N SER A 493 29.91 -0.13 23.66
CA SER A 493 31.00 -0.66 24.46
C SER A 493 32.17 -1.26 23.67
N SER A 494 32.07 -1.41 22.33
CA SER A 494 33.08 -2.12 21.55
C SER A 494 34.36 -1.32 21.28
N ASP A 495 34.35 0.00 21.53
CA ASP A 495 35.51 0.87 21.32
C ASP A 495 35.49 2.08 22.29
N PRO A 496 36.00 1.91 23.52
CA PRO A 496 35.92 2.92 24.57
C PRO A 496 36.87 4.12 24.38
N PHE A 497 37.77 4.10 23.38
CA PHE A 497 38.80 5.12 23.17
C PHE A 497 38.58 5.99 21.92
N ARG A 498 37.36 6.00 21.36
CA ARG A 498 37.06 6.82 20.18
C ARG A 498 37.16 8.31 20.48
N MET A 499 37.87 9.03 19.60
CA MET A 499 37.98 10.50 19.67
C MET A 499 36.66 11.23 19.36
N ARG A 500 35.69 10.57 18.71
CA ARG A 500 34.37 11.15 18.40
C ARG A 500 33.25 10.28 18.96
N PRO A 501 32.20 10.90 19.55
CA PRO A 501 31.06 10.16 20.05
C PRO A 501 30.32 9.45 18.90
N ILE A 502 30.01 8.18 19.12
CA ILE A 502 29.10 7.40 18.26
C ILE A 502 27.74 8.10 18.27
N CYS A 503 27.04 8.09 17.13
CA CYS A 503 25.64 8.53 17.08
C CYS A 503 24.87 7.82 18.21
N ARG A 504 24.45 8.58 19.23
CA ARG A 504 23.73 8.01 20.37
C ARG A 504 22.39 7.50 19.85
N LEU A 505 22.05 6.25 20.19
CA LEU A 505 20.67 5.78 20.09
C LEU A 505 19.83 6.75 20.93
N PRO A 506 18.96 7.59 20.34
CA PRO A 506 18.01 8.32 21.14
C PRO A 506 17.15 7.30 21.87
N SER A 507 16.79 7.61 23.11
CA SER A 507 15.89 6.74 23.88
C SER A 507 14.66 6.44 23.05
N SER A 508 14.33 5.18 22.81
CA SER A 508 13.25 4.75 21.89
C SER A 508 11.83 5.17 22.30
N SER A 509 11.71 5.94 23.38
CA SER A 509 10.45 6.39 23.92
C SER A 509 10.40 7.92 23.81
N PRO A 510 9.44 8.48 23.04
CA PRO A 510 9.22 9.92 22.94
C PRO A 510 8.91 10.59 24.28
N SER A 511 8.45 9.80 25.28
CA SER A 511 8.19 10.24 26.65
C SER A 511 9.41 10.14 27.56
N SER A 512 10.57 9.69 27.07
CA SER A 512 11.79 9.67 27.85
C SER A 512 12.35 11.07 28.02
N PRO A 513 12.74 11.49 29.24
CA PRO A 513 13.40 12.78 29.46
C PRO A 513 14.74 12.92 28.72
N SER A 514 15.32 11.81 28.24
CA SER A 514 16.54 11.79 27.44
C SER A 514 16.30 11.77 25.92
N HIS A 515 15.04 11.81 25.46
CA HIS A 515 14.71 11.88 24.05
C HIS A 515 15.04 13.28 23.50
N ARG A 516 16.14 13.39 22.74
CA ARG A 516 16.46 14.61 21.99
C ARG A 516 15.54 14.69 20.80
N THR A 517 14.71 15.72 20.74
CA THR A 517 13.83 15.95 19.58
C THR A 517 14.53 16.82 18.54
N ASN A 518 14.11 16.70 17.28
CA ASN A 518 14.68 17.53 16.22
C ASN A 518 14.25 19.00 16.41
N PRO A 519 15.14 19.98 16.21
CA PRO A 519 14.77 21.37 16.15
C PRO A 519 13.83 21.64 14.97
N CYS A 520 13.01 22.68 15.06
CA CYS A 520 12.04 23.02 14.01
C CYS A 520 11.76 24.52 13.98
N THR A 521 11.29 25.01 12.83
CA THR A 521 10.71 26.36 12.71
C THR A 521 9.25 26.32 12.27
N ASN A 522 8.80 25.18 11.74
CA ASN A 522 7.43 24.93 11.33
C ASN A 522 7.15 23.42 11.38
N ALA A 523 5.88 23.03 11.24
CA ALA A 523 5.45 21.63 11.39
C ALA A 523 5.95 20.69 10.29
N SER A 524 6.39 21.19 9.12
CA SER A 524 6.93 20.32 8.06
C SER A 524 8.31 19.77 8.42
N HIS A 525 8.98 20.31 9.43
CA HIS A 525 10.27 19.82 9.92
C HIS A 525 10.13 18.55 10.79
N CYS A 526 8.95 18.32 11.35
CA CYS A 526 8.72 17.24 12.31
C CYS A 526 8.15 15.99 11.64
N SER A 527 8.26 14.85 12.32
CA SER A 527 7.52 13.65 11.92
C SER A 527 6.02 13.89 12.04
N ALA A 528 5.24 13.05 11.38
CA ALA A 528 3.81 13.28 11.23
C ALA A 528 3.03 13.17 12.55
N ASP A 529 3.56 12.46 13.53
CA ASP A 529 3.09 12.33 14.92
C ASP A 529 3.81 13.28 15.89
N GLU A 530 4.44 14.30 15.34
CA GLU A 530 5.03 15.40 16.08
C GLU A 530 4.50 16.74 15.55
N PHE A 531 4.63 17.79 16.35
CA PHE A 531 4.38 19.16 15.93
C PHE A 531 5.49 20.08 16.42
N CYS A 532 5.68 21.21 15.73
CA CYS A 532 6.69 22.17 16.13
C CYS A 532 6.20 23.03 17.31
N SER A 533 6.86 22.93 18.45
CA SER A 533 6.58 23.72 19.66
C SER A 533 7.87 24.33 20.19
N TRP A 534 7.89 25.66 20.34
CA TRP A 534 9.04 26.38 20.91
C TRP A 534 10.39 26.05 20.26
N GLY A 535 10.38 25.80 18.95
CA GLY A 535 11.59 25.49 18.19
C GLY A 535 12.03 24.02 18.23
N LEU A 536 11.21 23.13 18.81
CA LEU A 536 11.47 21.69 18.92
C LEU A 536 10.27 20.87 18.46
N CYS A 537 10.54 19.77 17.77
CA CYS A 537 9.52 18.78 17.48
C CYS A 537 9.05 18.15 18.80
N THR A 538 7.74 18.11 18.99
CA THR A 538 7.11 17.61 20.22
C THR A 538 6.10 16.55 19.82
N ALA A 539 6.18 15.38 20.45
CA ALA A 539 5.27 14.27 20.19
C ALA A 539 3.81 14.68 20.45
N CYS A 540 2.91 14.17 19.62
CA CYS A 540 1.49 14.42 19.73
C CYS A 540 0.84 13.59 20.84
N GLY A 541 0.08 14.25 21.71
CA GLY A 541 -0.80 13.58 22.67
C GLY A 541 -2.08 13.03 22.02
N SER A 542 -2.88 12.30 22.81
CA SER A 542 -4.19 11.78 22.37
C SER A 542 -5.19 12.88 21.99
N ASP A 543 -5.07 14.05 22.63
CA ASP A 543 -5.94 15.21 22.41
C ASP A 543 -5.40 16.18 21.34
N ASP A 544 -4.23 15.87 20.79
CA ASP A 544 -3.57 16.72 19.80
C ASP A 544 -4.09 16.45 18.40
N ALA A 545 -4.52 17.53 17.74
CA ALA A 545 -4.92 17.50 16.35
C ALA A 545 -3.67 17.49 15.45
N CYS A 546 -2.96 16.36 15.41
CA CYS A 546 -1.81 16.13 14.53
C CYS A 546 -2.20 15.46 13.22
N LEU A 547 -1.23 15.13 12.34
CA LEU A 547 -1.50 14.71 10.97
C LEU A 547 -2.55 13.58 10.93
N GLY A 548 -3.69 13.85 10.28
CA GLY A 548 -4.81 12.92 10.12
C GLY A 548 -5.88 12.96 11.21
N ALA A 549 -5.65 13.66 12.31
CA ALA A 549 -6.68 13.92 13.31
C ALA A 549 -7.84 14.72 12.72
N LYS A 550 -9.02 14.62 13.36
CA LYS A 550 -10.13 15.52 13.03
C LYS A 550 -9.74 16.94 13.40
N CYS A 551 -10.02 17.86 12.50
CA CYS A 551 -9.78 19.26 12.75
C CYS A 551 -10.64 19.80 13.89
N LYS A 552 -10.07 20.76 14.64
CA LYS A 552 -10.85 21.58 15.58
C LYS A 552 -11.80 22.50 14.79
N SER A 553 -12.84 22.99 15.45
CA SER A 553 -13.93 23.78 14.85
C SER A 553 -13.48 25.02 14.06
N ASN A 554 -12.26 25.50 14.29
CA ASN A 554 -11.65 26.64 13.60
C ASN A 554 -10.78 26.25 12.37
N ASN A 555 -10.85 25.00 11.89
CA ASN A 555 -10.00 24.49 10.80
C ASN A 555 -8.49 24.63 11.05
N THR A 556 -8.07 24.67 12.31
CA THR A 556 -6.65 24.64 12.70
C THR A 556 -6.25 23.28 13.23
N CYS A 557 -4.96 22.98 13.07
CA CYS A 557 -4.33 21.81 13.64
C CYS A 557 -2.92 22.14 14.12
N LYS A 558 -2.33 21.29 14.97
CA LYS A 558 -0.97 21.52 15.46
C LYS A 558 0.09 21.30 14.37
N THR A 559 -0.23 20.49 13.36
CA THR A 559 0.67 20.18 12.25
C THR A 559 0.57 21.14 11.06
N GLY A 560 -0.21 22.23 11.17
CA GLY A 560 -0.37 23.23 10.11
C GLY A 560 -1.82 23.57 9.81
N PHE A 561 -2.42 22.91 8.82
CA PHE A 561 -3.77 23.25 8.33
C PHE A 561 -4.67 22.03 8.14
N CYS A 562 -5.97 22.31 8.00
CA CYS A 562 -6.97 21.32 7.64
C CYS A 562 -7.11 21.21 6.13
N ASN A 563 -7.02 19.99 5.61
CA ASN A 563 -7.34 19.72 4.22
C ASN A 563 -8.86 19.84 3.97
N ARG A 564 -9.27 19.76 2.70
CA ARG A 564 -10.68 19.87 2.26
C ARG A 564 -11.62 18.81 2.89
N HIS A 565 -11.07 17.79 3.52
CA HIS A 565 -11.81 16.71 4.17
C HIS A 565 -11.89 16.87 5.70
N GLY A 566 -11.50 18.03 6.25
CA GLY A 566 -11.56 18.32 7.68
C GLY A 566 -10.54 17.53 8.51
N ARG A 567 -9.40 17.17 7.91
CA ARG A 567 -8.31 16.44 8.55
C ARG A 567 -7.02 17.24 8.52
N CYS A 568 -6.22 17.12 9.57
CA CYS A 568 -4.94 17.81 9.70
C CYS A 568 -3.94 17.31 8.64
N ASP A 569 -3.30 18.23 7.92
CA ASP A 569 -2.33 17.96 6.85
C ASP A 569 -1.12 18.91 7.00
N TYR A 570 -0.04 18.63 6.25
CA TYR A 570 1.14 19.48 6.20
C TYR A 570 0.85 20.78 5.45
N PRO A 571 1.46 21.91 5.87
CA PRO A 571 1.21 23.23 5.29
C PRO A 571 1.72 23.42 3.85
N ALA A 572 2.47 22.47 3.31
CA ALA A 572 3.15 22.62 2.01
C ALA A 572 2.27 22.30 0.79
N LYS A 573 1.08 21.70 0.95
CA LYS A 573 0.18 21.44 -0.17
C LYS A 573 -0.68 22.68 -0.44
N ARG A 574 -0.61 23.21 -1.67
CA ARG A 574 -1.32 24.43 -2.10
C ARG A 574 -2.79 24.38 -1.67
N LYS A 575 -3.24 25.51 -1.09
CA LYS A 575 -4.62 25.79 -0.68
C LYS A 575 -5.60 25.49 -1.81
N VAL A 576 -6.59 24.63 -1.56
CA VAL A 576 -7.92 24.85 -2.14
C VAL A 576 -8.77 25.33 -0.97
N ALA A 577 -9.01 26.64 -0.91
CA ALA A 577 -9.78 27.24 0.16
C ALA A 577 -11.20 26.63 0.19
N ALA A 578 -11.48 25.81 1.19
CA ALA A 578 -12.85 25.49 1.55
C ALA A 578 -13.48 26.80 2.05
N LYS A 579 -14.42 27.36 1.29
CA LYS A 579 -15.22 28.49 1.76
C LYS A 579 -15.97 28.05 3.02
N SER A 580 -15.56 28.58 4.16
CA SER A 580 -16.19 28.36 5.46
C SER A 580 -17.61 28.92 5.44
N GLY A 581 -18.59 28.09 5.81
CA GLY A 581 -19.99 28.43 5.83
C GLY A 581 -20.32 29.54 6.82
N ARG A 582 -20.87 30.64 6.29
CA ARG A 582 -21.86 31.52 6.94
C ARG A 582 -22.54 32.37 5.86
N ASP A 583 -23.12 31.71 4.86
CA ASP A 583 -24.12 32.33 3.99
C ASP A 583 -25.29 31.36 3.87
N THR A 584 -26.34 31.71 4.61
CA THR A 584 -27.77 31.52 4.38
C THR A 584 -28.26 30.27 3.61
N TRP A 585 -29.24 29.64 4.24
CA TRP A 585 -30.16 28.60 3.78
C TRP A 585 -30.91 28.86 2.44
N GLY A 586 -30.44 29.78 1.61
CA GLY A 586 -31.04 30.19 0.33
C GLY A 586 -30.23 29.84 -0.94
N SER A 587 -29.08 29.14 -0.85
CA SER A 587 -28.28 28.80 -2.04
C SER A 587 -27.98 27.30 -2.19
N ARG A 588 -29.02 26.49 -2.43
CA ARG A 588 -28.84 25.25 -3.22
C ARG A 588 -28.57 25.65 -4.68
N LYS A 589 -27.30 25.90 -5.01
CA LYS A 589 -26.80 25.81 -6.38
C LYS A 589 -25.71 24.75 -6.41
N GLY A 590 -26.04 23.58 -6.96
CA GLY A 590 -25.07 22.57 -7.34
C GLY A 590 -24.14 23.04 -8.46
N ALA A 591 -23.10 22.24 -8.72
CA ALA A 591 -22.21 22.30 -9.88
C ALA A 591 -21.66 23.70 -10.25
N GLY A 592 -20.70 24.18 -9.45
CA GLY A 592 -20.02 25.47 -9.67
C GLY A 592 -18.58 25.38 -10.19
N TRP A 593 -18.18 24.27 -10.82
CA TRP A 593 -16.88 24.16 -11.53
C TRP A 593 -16.99 24.47 -13.04
N ASN A 594 -18.08 25.14 -13.43
CA ASN A 594 -18.33 25.63 -14.79
C ASN A 594 -18.58 27.15 -14.77
N ALA A 595 -17.56 27.94 -14.47
CA ALA A 595 -17.54 29.32 -14.91
C ALA A 595 -16.89 29.35 -16.28
N GLY A 596 -17.69 29.13 -17.33
CA GLY A 596 -17.27 29.42 -18.70
C GLY A 596 -16.90 30.90 -18.86
N PRO A 597 -16.22 31.28 -19.96
CA PRO A 597 -15.88 32.66 -20.25
C PRO A 597 -17.11 33.58 -20.14
N ARG A 598 -16.89 34.85 -19.73
CA ARG A 598 -17.95 35.87 -19.72
C ARG A 598 -18.58 35.88 -21.13
N ASN A 599 -19.91 35.69 -21.17
CA ASN A 599 -20.83 35.79 -22.34
C ASN A 599 -21.50 34.49 -22.83
N MET A 600 -21.57 33.41 -22.04
CA MET A 600 -22.46 32.28 -22.36
C MET A 600 -23.65 32.15 -21.37
N GLU A 601 -24.83 31.88 -21.93
CA GLU A 601 -26.11 31.74 -21.23
C GLU A 601 -26.10 30.57 -20.23
N ARG A 602 -26.75 30.76 -19.08
CA ARG A 602 -26.77 29.81 -17.96
C ARG A 602 -28.10 29.07 -17.89
N GLY A 603 -28.08 27.75 -18.08
CA GLY A 603 -29.20 26.83 -17.87
C GLY A 603 -28.72 25.43 -17.44
N PRO A 604 -29.58 24.59 -16.83
CA PRO A 604 -29.17 23.31 -16.26
C PRO A 604 -29.03 22.26 -17.37
N ASN A 605 -27.90 21.55 -17.36
CA ASN A 605 -27.58 20.38 -18.19
C ASN A 605 -27.73 20.58 -19.71
N LYS A 606 -26.76 21.25 -20.32
CA LYS A 606 -26.34 20.85 -21.67
C LYS A 606 -24.98 20.16 -21.57
N VAL A 607 -24.97 18.91 -22.03
CA VAL A 607 -23.76 18.14 -22.39
C VAL A 607 -22.96 19.02 -23.35
N ARG A 608 -21.64 19.09 -23.18
CA ARG A 608 -20.78 19.77 -24.17
C ARG A 608 -20.87 18.99 -25.48
N ASP A 609 -21.28 19.64 -26.56
CA ASP A 609 -21.13 19.10 -27.93
C ASP A 609 -19.66 19.11 -28.40
N GLU A 610 -18.75 19.68 -27.61
CA GLU A 610 -17.31 19.63 -27.83
C GLU A 610 -16.73 18.38 -27.15
N ALA A 611 -16.13 17.50 -27.96
CA ALA A 611 -15.40 16.34 -27.46
C ALA A 611 -14.39 16.78 -26.38
N MET A 612 -14.56 16.30 -25.14
CA MET A 612 -13.51 16.46 -24.14
C MET A 612 -12.23 15.87 -24.71
N ARG A 613 -11.14 16.65 -24.69
CA ARG A 613 -9.78 16.15 -24.92
C ARG A 613 -9.44 15.21 -23.75
N VAL A 614 -9.95 13.98 -23.82
CA VAL A 614 -9.44 12.87 -23.03
C VAL A 614 -8.04 12.62 -23.56
N GLN A 615 -7.01 12.78 -22.72
CA GLN A 615 -5.72 12.18 -23.02
C GLN A 615 -5.93 10.67 -22.93
N ILE A 616 -6.33 10.06 -24.05
CA ILE A 616 -6.17 8.63 -24.24
C ILE A 616 -4.65 8.47 -24.40
N PRO A 617 -3.94 7.86 -23.44
CA PRO A 617 -2.54 7.58 -23.64
C PRO A 617 -2.40 6.78 -24.92
N ARG A 618 -1.44 7.11 -25.78
CA ARG A 618 -0.93 6.10 -26.70
C ARG A 618 -0.26 5.07 -25.80
N GLU A 619 -0.98 4.00 -25.50
CA GLU A 619 -0.42 2.85 -24.81
C GLU A 619 0.59 2.24 -25.77
N GLU A 620 1.85 2.69 -25.66
CA GLU A 620 2.95 1.88 -26.15
C GLU A 620 2.87 0.55 -25.39
N VAL A 621 3.09 -0.56 -26.10
CA VAL A 621 3.30 -1.85 -25.48
C VAL A 621 4.58 -1.71 -24.65
N VAL A 622 4.45 -1.26 -23.40
CA VAL A 622 5.50 -1.41 -22.41
C VAL A 622 5.44 -2.86 -22.03
N ALA A 623 6.08 -3.69 -22.86
CA ALA A 623 6.45 -5.03 -22.45
C ALA A 623 7.12 -4.89 -21.09
N THR A 624 6.59 -5.61 -20.10
CA THR A 624 7.29 -5.84 -18.84
C THR A 624 8.56 -6.66 -19.13
N GLY A 625 9.56 -6.08 -19.81
CA GLY A 625 10.80 -6.80 -20.13
C GLY A 625 11.70 -6.35 -21.29
N ALA A 626 11.41 -5.34 -22.11
CA ALA A 626 12.30 -4.99 -23.24
C ALA A 626 13.14 -3.72 -23.01
N ALA A 627 14.44 -3.80 -23.29
CA ALA A 627 15.40 -2.70 -23.19
C ALA A 627 15.19 -1.67 -24.30
N ALA A 628 15.12 -0.38 -23.96
CA ALA A 628 15.23 0.69 -24.94
C ALA A 628 16.69 0.75 -25.44
N ALA A 629 16.90 0.50 -26.73
CA ALA A 629 18.19 0.71 -27.38
C ALA A 629 18.54 2.21 -27.38
N ALA A 630 19.78 2.52 -27.00
CA ALA A 630 20.31 3.86 -26.95
C ALA A 630 20.34 4.51 -28.35
N ALA A 631 19.80 5.73 -28.45
CA ALA A 631 20.05 6.60 -29.58
C ALA A 631 21.50 7.11 -29.51
N THR A 632 22.30 6.73 -30.50
CA THR A 632 23.64 7.26 -30.77
C THR A 632 23.56 8.76 -31.10
N ALA A 633 24.38 9.57 -30.43
CA ALA A 633 24.55 10.99 -30.72
C ALA A 633 25.21 11.21 -32.10
N PRO A 634 24.86 12.27 -32.86
CA PRO A 634 25.63 12.65 -34.03
C PRO A 634 26.85 13.50 -33.64
N VAL A 635 27.92 13.34 -34.43
CA VAL A 635 29.16 14.12 -34.44
C VAL A 635 28.88 15.59 -34.77
#